data_AF-A0A936W734-F1
#
_entry.id   AF-A0A936W734-F1
#
_cell.length_a   1.000
_cell.length_b   1.000
_cell.length_c   1.000
_cell.angle_alpha   90.00
_cell.angle_beta   90.00
_cell.angle_gamma   90.00
#
_symmetry.space_group_name_H-M   'P 1'
#
loop_
_entity.id
_entity.type
_entity.pdbx_description
1 polymer ?
#
loop_
_entity_poly.entity_id
_entity_poly.type
_entity_poly.pdbx_seq_one_letter_code
_entity_poly.pdbx_strand_id
1 'polypeptide(L)'
;MRFIICRPILRNFAILWDLFECVRHHVEGNKIHSLIAGSSSASLKGILVQGGVVKLINNMIRLGLNDDGTSVESSMRLSGISAAPGTETNVYFNSVYIGGNVTGTSATNTYCAQIDNSIKNIRNNIFFNARSNATTGGKHYSLRMANITGMVVDHNVYHVTGTNGVLANIVSADKSSIEALRSATLQDDNSSAGDPKFINPTGTAALFDLHIDTAVETPVEGNGVAISGYNLDYDGQVRAALSPVDIGADAGSFIGKDMILPVITYADLSADYVKTSRPLSNVLITDNASGIDTASGLRPRLYFKKSTDPNTDTEWKYVEANGTSSPFDFNINYSLLTAGSVSVGDVIQYFVVAADTATTPNVGKNAAIFSATPTSVALMSAQFPINGTIKSYTIIDTLVGTKTVCASGCDFTSLTNNDAGGAFKAINDRILTADVLLQITSDLTIESGTVSLNAFAAPYTVTIKPDGAPRLVSYGGANSLIVLNGADRVIIDGSLSNTANTLCPLVQASRDLTFKNTAASASVINLRSQPTNPATNNVIKNCNIEGNATSTTIFGIASTDQTVTITSLGKDNDNNSFVNNSISKVQYGIYSQGETRSNKNQGTVIQLNNIDLTSTANTAVAGLYLGFENNAQISGNTIKNISNSTKTVAGIALGLLPSLNMNVFNGNDVSNSVISLNTIRDIARIGDGSAFGITMAAVIAGGSSTNELSNNMLFNINSTAATTMDYIAGILVGGGAVGTTKVLYNTIKLAGVSAYSAPGFAMVIGSGNPSIEMKNNIFVNEMTSTFGKNYALGLAYNGSFSNLNSDRNDFFTTASPLAIAGGLNNTPSGNLTNLAAYQALTGKDMNSKNALPEFVSSTDLHLTTAAVNLINLDGKGAPVSTTIDIDCDTRSVSNPDIGADEIAGCDYPTISSLSADVNPIPCSGNAANLTLVGTLNDATDWKWYKGGCGMTMEGTGTTIAVMPDAATTYYVRGEGGCVTGNTCLSISITISGALTTNTNDGGAGSLREAITCAGDGDTLAFDPGVLNMGDTIMISSGALTISKNLFIDQGPSGIVKIKTTGTHSIFDVDPGSSLSLRNVHLFMNPTSPNTQGRAVFNEGSLTLKDVEILERQANLSGSGSTIHSQAGALIEIVAGCQLKIQ
;
A
#
# COMPACT_ATOMS: atom_id res chain seq x y z
N MET A 1 58.63 46.65 36.01
CA MET A 1 59.63 46.50 34.93
C MET A 1 60.85 47.36 35.24
N ARG A 2 62.06 46.86 34.96
CA ARG A 2 63.33 47.63 35.00
C ARG A 2 63.31 48.70 33.90
N PHE A 3 63.67 49.94 34.22
CA PHE A 3 63.91 51.02 33.26
C PHE A 3 65.41 51.13 32.95
N ILE A 4 65.76 51.33 31.68
CA ILE A 4 67.03 51.94 31.28
C ILE A 4 66.71 53.12 30.34
N ILE A 5 67.26 54.26 30.70
CA ILE A 5 67.14 55.58 30.06
C ILE A 5 68.14 55.67 28.90
N CYS A 6 67.78 56.31 27.77
CA CYS A 6 68.66 57.22 27.03
C CYS A 6 67.91 58.04 25.95
N ARG A 7 68.18 59.36 25.91
CA ARG A 7 67.80 60.36 24.88
C ARG A 7 69.04 60.66 24.02
N PRO A 8 68.96 61.44 22.89
CA PRO A 8 67.95 61.54 21.83
C PRO A 8 68.58 61.37 20.41
N ILE A 9 67.82 61.23 19.31
CA ILE A 9 67.57 62.28 18.29
C ILE A 9 66.56 61.76 17.24
N LEU A 10 65.56 62.60 16.92
CA LEU A 10 64.60 62.62 15.80
C LEU A 10 63.30 61.75 15.83
N ARG A 11 62.20 62.46 16.15
CA ARG A 11 60.84 62.47 15.55
C ARG A 11 60.08 61.13 15.41
N ASN A 12 59.50 60.66 16.52
CA ASN A 12 58.15 60.07 16.66
C ASN A 12 58.13 59.23 17.95
N PHE A 13 57.29 59.58 18.93
CA PHE A 13 57.17 58.79 20.18
C PHE A 13 56.23 57.59 19.96
N ALA A 14 56.80 56.38 19.97
CA ALA A 14 56.09 55.11 20.14
C ALA A 14 56.94 54.18 21.03
N ILE A 15 56.32 53.45 21.95
CA ILE A 15 56.98 52.74 23.06
C ILE A 15 57.52 51.34 22.66
N LEU A 16 57.27 50.83 21.44
CA LEU A 16 57.83 49.55 21.00
C LEU A 16 58.15 49.58 19.49
N TRP A 17 59.36 49.17 19.11
CA TRP A 17 59.73 48.86 17.72
C TRP A 17 60.68 47.65 17.73
N ASP A 18 60.29 46.52 17.13
CA ASP A 18 61.24 45.45 16.80
C ASP A 18 60.81 44.64 15.56
N LEU A 19 61.82 44.18 14.81
CA LEU A 19 61.75 43.59 13.47
C LEU A 19 61.63 42.05 13.49
N PHE A 20 60.71 41.53 12.66
CA PHE A 20 60.65 40.23 11.95
C PHE A 20 61.23 38.96 12.59
N GLU A 21 60.36 38.13 13.19
CA GLU A 21 60.04 36.73 12.82
C GLU A 21 59.09 36.13 13.88
N CYS A 22 57.91 35.64 13.47
CA CYS A 22 56.94 34.83 14.24
C CYS A 22 56.89 35.01 15.78
N VAL A 23 56.48 36.18 16.28
CA VAL A 23 56.09 36.36 17.69
C VAL A 23 54.68 36.95 17.72
N ARG A 24 53.73 36.22 18.33
CA ARG A 24 52.43 36.80 18.71
C ARG A 24 52.69 37.79 19.84
N HIS A 25 52.50 39.08 19.59
CA HIS A 25 52.66 40.10 20.63
C HIS A 25 51.36 40.25 21.42
N HIS A 26 51.49 40.30 22.75
CA HIS A 26 50.37 40.41 23.67
C HIS A 26 50.60 41.63 24.56
N VAL A 27 49.70 42.61 24.49
CA VAL A 27 49.73 43.85 25.26
C VAL A 27 48.49 43.88 26.13
N GLU A 28 48.65 43.53 27.39
CA GLU A 28 47.54 43.37 28.33
C GLU A 28 47.73 44.15 29.63
N GLY A 29 46.64 44.67 30.19
CA GLY A 29 46.62 45.21 31.56
C GLY A 29 47.38 46.52 31.74
N ASN A 30 47.50 47.35 30.70
CA ASN A 30 48.28 48.59 30.77
C ASN A 30 47.39 49.79 31.14
N LYS A 31 47.87 50.64 32.06
CA LYS A 31 47.30 51.95 32.38
C LYS A 31 48.13 53.05 31.72
N ILE A 32 47.65 53.59 30.60
CA ILE A 32 48.37 54.56 29.76
C ILE A 32 47.66 55.91 29.86
N HIS A 33 48.34 56.94 30.37
CA HIS A 33 47.73 58.25 30.53
C HIS A 33 48.73 59.41 30.49
N SER A 34 48.20 60.64 30.41
CA SER A 34 48.95 61.89 30.54
C SER A 34 50.10 62.06 29.54
N LEU A 35 49.94 61.53 28.33
CA LEU A 35 50.91 61.77 27.26
C LEU A 35 50.80 63.23 26.81
N ILE A 36 51.90 63.97 26.83
CA ILE A 36 51.96 65.39 26.46
C ILE A 36 52.92 65.56 25.28
N ALA A 37 52.52 66.38 24.30
CA ALA A 37 53.39 66.84 23.22
C ALA A 37 53.44 68.37 23.19
N GLY A 38 54.65 68.93 23.05
CA GLY A 38 54.86 70.38 23.03
C GLY A 38 54.53 71.09 21.70
N SER A 39 53.95 70.39 20.71
CA SER A 39 53.62 70.95 19.39
C SER A 39 52.26 70.46 18.89
N SER A 40 51.48 71.35 18.27
CA SER A 40 50.22 71.03 17.58
C SER A 40 50.41 70.14 16.34
N SER A 41 51.63 70.05 15.80
CA SER A 41 51.96 69.16 14.69
C SER A 41 52.21 67.71 15.11
N ALA A 42 52.21 67.41 16.41
CA ALA A 42 52.46 66.06 16.92
C ALA A 42 51.24 65.15 16.75
N SER A 43 51.48 63.83 16.72
CA SER A 43 50.43 62.83 16.90
C SER A 43 50.73 62.02 18.15
N LEU A 44 49.81 62.05 19.11
CA LEU A 44 49.91 61.24 20.33
C LEU A 44 49.12 59.95 20.14
N LYS A 45 49.77 58.84 20.45
CA LYS A 45 49.18 57.51 20.36
C LYS A 45 49.38 56.78 21.68
N GLY A 46 48.30 56.27 22.26
CA GLY A 46 48.40 55.45 23.47
C GLY A 46 49.12 54.14 23.16
N ILE A 47 48.56 53.38 22.20
CA ILE A 47 49.18 52.18 21.63
C ILE A 47 49.28 52.35 20.11
N LEU A 48 50.48 52.12 19.57
CA LEU A 48 50.74 52.11 18.13
C LEU A 48 51.22 50.73 17.69
N VAL A 49 50.51 50.12 16.75
CA VAL A 49 50.86 48.86 16.10
C VAL A 49 51.26 49.12 14.65
N GLN A 50 52.51 48.82 14.29
CA GLN A 50 53.06 49.06 12.94
C GLN A 50 53.34 47.78 12.13
N GLY A 51 53.30 46.60 12.74
CA GLY A 51 53.64 45.31 12.12
C GLY A 51 53.15 44.11 12.94
N GLY A 52 53.07 42.92 12.33
CA GLY A 52 52.86 41.64 13.02
C GLY A 52 51.41 41.27 13.38
N VAL A 53 51.27 40.19 14.17
CA VAL A 53 50.02 39.70 14.78
C VAL A 53 50.00 40.11 16.25
N VAL A 54 49.10 41.01 16.64
CA VAL A 54 49.07 41.63 17.98
C VAL A 54 47.73 41.43 18.65
N LYS A 55 47.72 41.19 19.95
CA LYS A 55 46.51 41.20 20.79
C LYS A 55 46.62 42.32 21.82
N LEU A 56 45.60 43.19 21.86
CA LEU A 56 45.48 44.30 22.79
C LEU A 56 44.30 44.02 23.71
N ILE A 57 44.56 43.77 24.99
CA ILE A 57 43.55 43.24 25.92
C ILE A 57 43.54 44.02 27.23
N ASN A 58 42.38 44.29 27.82
CA ASN A 58 42.28 44.89 29.17
C ASN A 58 43.15 46.15 29.36
N ASN A 59 43.34 47.00 28.34
CA ASN A 59 44.13 48.22 28.50
C ASN A 59 43.22 49.40 28.86
N MET A 60 43.61 50.17 29.87
CA MET A 60 42.96 51.41 30.26
C MET A 60 43.77 52.60 29.72
N ILE A 61 43.23 53.32 28.75
CA ILE A 61 43.93 54.38 28.02
C ILE A 61 43.20 55.72 28.17
N ARG A 62 43.89 56.74 28.69
CA ARG A 62 43.37 58.10 28.86
C ARG A 62 44.24 59.13 28.12
N LEU A 63 43.69 59.84 27.13
CA LEU A 63 44.40 60.88 26.39
C LEU A 63 43.69 62.24 26.41
N GLY A 64 44.42 63.30 26.06
CA GLY A 64 43.87 64.67 25.93
C GLY A 64 43.80 65.48 27.22
N LEU A 65 44.28 64.92 28.34
CA LEU A 65 44.38 65.56 29.65
C LEU A 65 45.82 65.49 30.18
N ASN A 66 46.21 66.52 30.92
CA ASN A 66 47.49 66.61 31.63
C ASN A 66 47.48 65.77 32.92
N ASP A 67 48.63 65.68 33.59
CA ASP A 67 48.77 64.98 34.87
C ASP A 67 47.90 65.55 36.00
N ASP A 68 47.56 66.83 35.96
CA ASP A 68 46.66 67.47 36.93
C ASP A 68 45.18 67.34 36.54
N GLY A 69 44.85 66.63 35.45
CA GLY A 69 43.48 66.46 34.94
C GLY A 69 42.98 67.64 34.10
N THR A 70 43.76 68.71 33.93
CA THR A 70 43.41 69.82 33.04
C THR A 70 43.49 69.42 31.56
N SER A 71 42.82 70.17 30.70
CA SER A 71 42.80 69.89 29.26
C SER A 71 44.17 70.13 28.62
N VAL A 72 44.63 69.20 27.78
CA VAL A 72 45.65 69.52 26.77
C VAL A 72 44.98 70.42 25.75
N GLU A 73 45.29 71.72 25.72
CA GLU A 73 44.54 72.69 24.89
C GLU A 73 44.96 72.73 23.41
N SER A 74 46.17 72.26 23.10
CA SER A 74 46.74 72.26 21.74
C SER A 74 45.96 71.36 20.79
N SER A 75 45.63 71.86 19.59
CA SER A 75 45.06 71.07 18.50
C SER A 75 46.09 70.06 17.99
N MET A 76 45.88 68.77 18.26
CA MET A 76 46.77 67.69 17.79
C MET A 76 46.00 66.40 17.51
N ARG A 77 46.59 65.52 16.70
CA ARG A 77 45.98 64.21 16.40
C ARG A 77 46.18 63.25 17.56
N LEU A 78 45.08 62.82 18.20
CA LEU A 78 45.09 61.82 19.27
C LEU A 78 44.57 60.48 18.76
N SER A 79 45.21 59.39 19.14
CA SER A 79 44.67 58.04 18.93
C SER A 79 44.89 57.17 20.16
N GLY A 80 43.82 56.66 20.77
CA GLY A 80 43.96 55.74 21.90
C GLY A 80 44.71 54.48 21.46
N ILE A 81 44.14 53.79 20.48
CA ILE A 81 44.74 52.65 19.78
C ILE A 81 44.86 52.99 18.29
N SER A 82 46.04 52.76 17.70
CA SER A 82 46.28 52.97 16.27
C SER A 82 46.98 51.77 15.66
N ALA A 83 46.41 51.18 14.63
CA ALA A 83 47.00 50.06 13.89
C ALA A 83 47.16 50.41 12.41
N ALA A 84 48.38 50.25 11.89
CA ALA A 84 48.74 50.54 10.51
C ALA A 84 48.22 49.47 9.51
N PRO A 85 48.12 49.82 8.21
CA PRO A 85 47.96 48.85 7.12
C PRO A 85 48.98 47.69 7.19
N GLY A 86 48.60 46.48 6.77
CA GLY A 86 49.43 45.26 6.76
C GLY A 86 49.51 44.43 8.05
N THR A 87 48.84 44.81 9.14
CA THR A 87 48.91 44.12 10.45
C THR A 87 47.72 43.17 10.68
N GLU A 88 47.82 42.17 11.58
CA GLU A 88 46.70 41.43 12.20
C GLU A 88 46.62 41.86 13.69
N THR A 89 45.47 42.32 14.16
CA THR A 89 45.33 42.95 15.49
C THR A 89 43.97 42.65 16.05
N ASN A 90 43.95 41.97 17.18
CA ASN A 90 42.75 41.68 17.90
C ASN A 90 42.67 42.61 19.10
N VAL A 91 41.56 43.32 19.25
CA VAL A 91 41.35 44.37 20.24
C VAL A 91 40.18 43.94 21.10
N TYR A 92 40.46 43.51 22.33
CA TYR A 92 39.47 42.93 23.24
C TYR A 92 39.44 43.65 24.58
N PHE A 93 38.27 43.89 25.15
CA PHE A 93 38.18 44.33 26.55
C PHE A 93 38.98 45.59 26.89
N ASN A 94 39.23 46.51 25.95
CA ASN A 94 39.98 47.74 26.25
C ASN A 94 39.02 48.86 26.65
N SER A 95 39.43 49.71 27.60
CA SER A 95 38.71 50.92 28.00
C SER A 95 39.50 52.16 27.57
N VAL A 96 39.00 52.90 26.58
CA VAL A 96 39.69 54.06 26.00
C VAL A 96 38.85 55.32 26.19
N TYR A 97 39.43 56.31 26.88
CA TYR A 97 38.86 57.64 27.07
C TYR A 97 39.77 58.71 26.43
N ILE A 98 39.20 59.58 25.60
CA ILE A 98 39.87 60.79 25.11
C ILE A 98 39.05 62.00 25.52
N GLY A 99 39.62 62.90 26.32
CA GLY A 99 38.90 64.04 26.90
C GLY A 99 39.56 65.40 26.68
N GLY A 100 38.96 66.42 27.28
CA GLY A 100 39.45 67.79 27.33
C GLY A 100 38.98 68.69 26.18
N ASN A 101 39.25 69.98 26.33
CA ASN A 101 38.83 71.04 25.41
C ASN A 101 40.02 71.56 24.58
N VAL A 102 39.83 71.73 23.27
CA VAL A 102 40.80 72.34 22.34
C VAL A 102 40.50 73.83 22.21
N THR A 103 41.50 74.71 22.40
CA THR A 103 41.36 76.17 22.22
C THR A 103 41.93 76.68 20.88
N GLY A 104 42.76 75.87 20.20
CA GLY A 104 43.38 76.22 18.90
C GLY A 104 42.46 76.10 17.68
N THR A 105 42.79 76.81 16.59
CA THR A 105 41.99 76.93 15.36
C THR A 105 42.28 75.87 14.29
N SER A 106 43.26 74.98 14.49
CA SER A 106 43.62 73.93 13.52
C SER A 106 42.70 72.71 13.61
N ALA A 107 42.13 72.28 12.49
CA ALA A 107 41.23 71.12 12.43
C ALA A 107 41.99 69.78 12.46
N THR A 108 42.08 69.15 13.64
CA THR A 108 42.70 67.82 13.80
C THR A 108 41.72 66.80 14.38
N ASN A 109 41.58 65.65 13.71
CA ASN A 109 40.69 64.58 14.18
C ASN A 109 41.33 63.78 15.33
N THR A 110 40.48 63.23 16.21
CA THR A 110 40.88 62.28 17.25
C THR A 110 40.11 60.96 17.12
N TYR A 111 40.71 59.86 17.57
CA TYR A 111 40.15 58.51 17.43
C TYR A 111 40.38 57.69 18.70
N CYS A 112 39.37 57.14 19.35
CA CYS A 112 39.65 56.17 20.43
C CYS A 112 40.33 54.92 19.84
N ALA A 113 39.85 54.43 18.71
CA ALA A 113 40.53 53.44 17.89
C ALA A 113 40.60 53.87 16.41
N GLN A 114 41.80 53.79 15.81
CA GLN A 114 42.04 54.00 14.39
C GLN A 114 42.67 52.74 13.78
N ILE A 115 41.88 51.96 13.03
CA ILE A 115 42.28 50.65 12.51
C ILE A 115 42.14 50.62 10.98
N ASP A 116 43.25 50.49 10.24
CA ASP A 116 43.30 50.75 8.80
C ASP A 116 43.55 49.51 7.91
N ASN A 117 43.23 48.27 8.32
CA ASN A 117 43.60 47.06 7.56
C ASN A 117 42.72 45.80 7.68
N SER A 118 42.90 44.86 6.74
CA SER A 118 42.23 43.56 6.59
C SER A 118 42.64 42.49 7.63
N ILE A 119 41.61 41.77 8.14
CA ILE A 119 41.56 40.73 9.20
C ILE A 119 41.89 41.20 10.61
N LYS A 120 40.83 41.49 11.38
CA LYS A 120 40.85 42.00 12.77
C LYS A 120 39.59 41.58 13.52
N ASN A 121 39.69 41.41 14.83
CA ASN A 121 38.56 41.17 15.71
C ASN A 121 38.52 42.26 16.79
N ILE A 122 37.48 43.08 16.79
CA ILE A 122 37.28 44.21 17.70
C ILE A 122 36.01 43.92 18.49
N ARG A 123 36.17 43.40 19.72
CA ARG A 123 35.05 43.00 20.57
C ARG A 123 35.22 43.43 22.01
N ASN A 124 34.12 43.67 22.70
CA ASN A 124 34.08 43.99 24.12
C ASN A 124 34.91 45.22 24.50
N ASN A 125 35.08 46.23 23.64
CA ASN A 125 35.82 47.43 23.99
C ASN A 125 34.90 48.60 24.32
N ILE A 126 35.35 49.48 25.22
CA ILE A 126 34.75 50.79 25.46
C ILE A 126 35.57 51.85 24.74
N PHE A 127 34.93 52.58 23.82
CA PHE A 127 35.53 53.69 23.09
C PHE A 127 34.76 54.99 23.37
N PHE A 128 35.26 55.77 24.33
CA PHE A 128 34.65 57.03 24.74
C PHE A 128 35.51 58.24 24.33
N ASN A 129 35.06 58.99 23.32
CA ASN A 129 35.70 60.24 22.90
C ASN A 129 34.88 61.47 23.36
N ALA A 130 35.25 62.01 24.51
CA ALA A 130 34.69 63.24 25.09
C ALA A 130 35.43 64.51 24.65
N ARG A 131 36.39 64.41 23.71
CA ARG A 131 37.16 65.57 23.25
C ARG A 131 36.23 66.60 22.60
N SER A 132 36.42 67.87 22.92
CA SER A 132 35.58 68.96 22.44
C SER A 132 36.40 70.11 21.84
N ASN A 133 35.96 70.66 20.71
CA ASN A 133 36.55 71.88 20.13
C ASN A 133 35.83 73.15 20.60
N ALA A 134 36.58 74.24 20.79
CA ALA A 134 36.03 75.58 21.02
C ALA A 134 35.52 76.28 19.74
N THR A 135 35.96 75.86 18.54
CA THR A 135 35.54 76.41 17.23
C THR A 135 35.17 75.29 16.24
N THR A 136 34.58 75.64 15.08
CA THR A 136 34.25 74.68 14.02
C THR A 136 35.53 74.13 13.36
N GLY A 137 35.69 72.81 13.28
CA GLY A 137 36.92 72.16 12.82
C GLY A 137 36.89 70.64 12.93
N GLY A 138 38.05 70.01 13.19
CA GLY A 138 38.25 68.55 13.18
C GLY A 138 37.24 67.74 14.01
N LYS A 139 37.12 66.44 13.70
CA LYS A 139 36.09 65.55 14.25
C LYS A 139 36.64 64.56 15.28
N HIS A 140 35.84 64.19 16.27
CA HIS A 140 36.23 63.32 17.37
C HIS A 140 35.46 62.00 17.29
N TYR A 141 36.15 60.92 16.90
CA TYR A 141 35.53 59.61 16.65
C TYR A 141 35.82 58.61 17.76
N SER A 142 34.86 57.75 18.08
CA SER A 142 35.13 56.57 18.91
C SER A 142 35.89 55.52 18.09
N LEU A 143 35.47 55.28 16.85
CA LEU A 143 36.08 54.30 15.95
C LEU A 143 36.31 54.86 14.55
N ARG A 144 37.48 54.59 13.97
CA ARG A 144 37.73 54.75 12.54
C ARG A 144 38.22 53.44 11.92
N MET A 145 37.59 53.05 10.82
CA MET A 145 37.99 51.94 9.97
C MET A 145 38.10 52.37 8.51
N ALA A 146 39.29 52.25 7.91
CA ALA A 146 39.48 52.60 6.49
C ALA A 146 39.03 51.50 5.51
N ASN A 147 38.91 50.25 5.98
CA ASN A 147 38.45 49.08 5.23
C ASN A 147 37.64 48.18 6.20
N ILE A 148 36.69 47.41 5.71
CA ILE A 148 35.84 46.50 6.50
C ILE A 148 35.98 45.03 6.09
N THR A 149 36.68 44.74 4.98
CA THR A 149 36.84 43.37 4.47
C THR A 149 37.63 42.50 5.45
N GLY A 150 37.01 41.39 5.88
CA GLY A 150 37.60 40.42 6.81
C GLY A 150 37.67 40.89 8.27
N MET A 151 37.09 42.05 8.61
CA MET A 151 36.98 42.47 10.00
C MET A 151 35.81 41.79 10.68
N VAL A 152 35.86 41.73 12.01
CA VAL A 152 34.75 41.37 12.88
C VAL A 152 34.70 42.43 13.96
N VAL A 153 33.62 43.19 14.00
CA VAL A 153 33.39 44.27 14.96
C VAL A 153 32.04 44.01 15.56
N ASP A 154 31.99 43.72 16.85
CA ASP A 154 30.74 43.38 17.53
C ASP A 154 30.89 43.54 19.06
N HIS A 155 29.80 43.66 19.82
CA HIS A 155 29.82 43.76 21.29
C HIS A 155 30.74 44.87 21.86
N ASN A 156 30.80 46.06 21.27
CA ASN A 156 31.55 47.22 21.80
C ASN A 156 30.60 48.31 22.30
N VAL A 157 31.07 49.16 23.22
CA VAL A 157 30.37 50.38 23.67
C VAL A 157 31.03 51.61 23.06
N TYR A 158 30.25 52.39 22.32
CA TYR A 158 30.71 53.63 21.70
C TYR A 158 30.08 54.86 22.37
N HIS A 159 30.88 55.85 22.73
CA HIS A 159 30.36 57.10 23.28
C HIS A 159 31.12 58.32 22.77
N VAL A 160 30.39 59.36 22.39
CA VAL A 160 30.94 60.65 21.97
C VAL A 160 30.08 61.78 22.54
N THR A 161 30.69 62.78 23.17
CA THR A 161 29.96 63.85 23.87
C THR A 161 30.45 65.27 23.58
N GLY A 162 31.69 65.44 23.12
CA GLY A 162 32.25 66.77 22.85
C GLY A 162 31.79 67.38 21.52
N THR A 163 31.98 68.70 21.37
CA THR A 163 31.65 69.45 20.15
C THR A 163 32.44 68.90 18.96
N ASN A 164 31.74 68.61 17.85
CA ASN A 164 32.22 67.87 16.67
C ASN A 164 32.51 66.37 16.90
N GLY A 165 31.94 65.79 17.95
CA GLY A 165 31.88 64.34 18.13
C GLY A 165 31.07 63.66 17.02
N VAL A 166 31.59 62.54 16.50
CA VAL A 166 30.92 61.69 15.50
C VAL A 166 31.14 60.24 15.93
N LEU A 167 30.11 59.41 15.95
CA LEU A 167 30.22 58.05 16.49
C LEU A 167 31.36 57.27 15.80
N ALA A 168 31.32 57.14 14.48
CA ALA A 168 32.39 56.44 13.75
C ALA A 168 32.67 57.04 12.37
N ASN A 169 33.86 56.75 11.85
CA ASN A 169 34.23 56.97 10.45
C ASN A 169 34.54 55.64 9.79
N ILE A 170 33.66 55.19 8.89
CA ILE A 170 33.76 53.88 8.22
C ILE A 170 33.95 54.11 6.73
N VAL A 171 35.06 53.65 6.18
CA VAL A 171 35.44 53.79 4.76
C VAL A 171 35.29 55.24 4.28
N SER A 172 35.86 56.16 5.06
CA SER A 172 35.82 57.62 4.82
C SER A 172 34.44 58.30 4.93
N ALA A 173 33.41 57.60 5.38
CA ALA A 173 32.08 58.16 5.61
C ALA A 173 31.75 58.26 7.11
N ASP A 174 31.14 59.36 7.50
CA ASP A 174 30.72 59.58 8.89
C ASP A 174 29.44 58.82 9.21
N LYS A 175 29.44 58.21 10.40
CA LYS A 175 28.31 57.50 10.99
C LYS A 175 28.00 58.20 12.32
N SER A 176 26.87 58.88 12.37
CA SER A 176 26.45 59.67 13.53
C SER A 176 25.64 58.87 14.56
N SER A 177 25.16 57.67 14.21
CA SER A 177 24.39 56.79 15.10
C SER A 177 24.85 55.34 15.02
N ILE A 178 24.43 54.53 15.99
CA ILE A 178 24.76 53.09 16.05
C ILE A 178 24.11 52.31 14.91
N GLU A 179 22.94 52.72 14.44
CA GLU A 179 22.22 52.12 13.30
C GLU A 179 22.94 52.42 11.99
N ALA A 180 23.46 53.64 11.82
CA ALA A 180 24.27 54.00 10.68
C ALA A 180 25.58 53.19 10.65
N LEU A 181 26.16 52.91 11.82
CA LEU A 181 27.34 52.04 11.97
C LEU A 181 27.01 50.58 11.60
N ARG A 182 25.99 49.99 12.23
CA ARG A 182 25.51 48.62 11.94
C ARG A 182 25.21 48.39 10.46
N SER A 183 24.52 49.35 9.83
CA SER A 183 24.19 49.29 8.40
C SER A 183 25.43 49.36 7.50
N ALA A 184 26.50 50.02 7.96
CA ALA A 184 27.74 50.16 7.21
C ALA A 184 28.67 48.95 7.36
N THR A 185 28.61 48.23 8.48
CA THR A 185 29.50 47.10 8.77
C THR A 185 28.87 45.74 8.46
N LEU A 186 27.54 45.59 8.62
CA LEU A 186 26.81 44.32 8.54
C LEU A 186 27.35 43.22 9.49
N GLN A 187 28.08 43.63 10.53
CA GLN A 187 28.83 42.73 11.42
C GLN A 187 28.65 43.07 12.90
N ASP A 188 28.03 44.21 13.22
CA ASP A 188 28.10 44.90 14.51
C ASP A 188 26.76 44.91 15.28
N ASP A 189 26.02 43.81 15.15
CA ASP A 189 24.62 43.71 15.58
C ASP A 189 24.44 43.87 17.10
N ASN A 190 25.47 43.55 17.90
CA ASN A 190 25.41 43.56 19.36
C ASN A 190 26.19 44.70 20.03
N SER A 191 26.85 45.59 19.26
CA SER A 191 27.45 46.80 19.85
C SER A 191 26.41 47.84 20.23
N SER A 192 26.68 48.64 21.24
CA SER A 192 25.79 49.68 21.74
C SER A 192 26.45 51.07 21.71
N ALA A 193 25.63 52.12 21.72
CA ALA A 193 26.08 53.48 21.93
C ALA A 193 25.49 54.04 23.22
N GLY A 194 26.34 54.49 24.13
CA GLY A 194 25.91 54.93 25.46
C GLY A 194 27.08 55.24 26.38
N ASP A 195 26.80 56.02 27.43
CA ASP A 195 27.80 56.38 28.44
C ASP A 195 28.20 55.15 29.26
N PRO A 196 29.49 54.73 29.25
CA PRO A 196 29.95 53.57 30.02
C PRO A 196 29.94 53.79 31.54
N LYS A 197 29.76 55.03 32.02
CA LYS A 197 29.81 55.38 33.46
C LYS A 197 31.17 55.14 34.12
N PHE A 198 32.24 55.65 33.51
CA PHE A 198 33.54 55.69 34.16
C PHE A 198 33.51 56.54 35.44
N ILE A 199 34.10 56.04 36.53
CA ILE A 199 34.07 56.68 37.87
C ILE A 199 34.69 58.08 37.86
N ASN A 200 35.90 58.25 37.31
CA ASN A 200 36.60 59.54 37.32
C ASN A 200 37.54 59.72 36.11
N PRO A 201 37.02 59.76 34.87
CA PRO A 201 37.84 59.77 33.66
C PRO A 201 38.67 61.06 33.50
N THR A 202 38.30 62.15 34.18
CA THR A 202 38.98 63.47 34.11
C THR A 202 39.83 63.81 35.32
N GLY A 203 39.99 62.90 36.29
CA GLY A 203 40.76 63.14 37.52
C GLY A 203 42.24 63.46 37.30
N THR A 204 42.97 63.78 38.36
CA THR A 204 44.44 63.87 38.30
C THR A 204 45.06 62.51 37.96
N ALA A 205 46.32 62.45 37.57
CA ALA A 205 47.05 61.21 37.29
C ALA A 205 46.96 60.17 38.43
N ALA A 206 46.86 60.62 39.68
CA ALA A 206 46.72 59.75 40.85
C ALA A 206 45.26 59.27 41.10
N LEU A 207 44.27 60.01 40.60
CA LEU A 207 42.85 59.80 40.93
C LEU A 207 41.99 59.43 39.72
N PHE A 208 42.53 59.46 38.50
CA PHE A 208 41.75 59.11 37.32
C PHE A 208 41.44 57.62 37.33
N ASP A 209 40.19 57.35 36.95
CA ASP A 209 39.62 56.03 37.05
C ASP A 209 38.70 55.74 35.86
N LEU A 210 39.01 54.65 35.15
CA LEU A 210 38.23 54.12 34.03
C LEU A 210 37.53 52.80 34.39
N HIS A 211 37.47 52.44 35.68
CA HIS A 211 36.52 51.45 36.17
C HIS A 211 35.09 52.00 36.09
N ILE A 212 34.13 51.09 36.09
CA ILE A 212 32.71 51.36 35.90
C ILE A 212 32.04 51.62 37.26
N ASP A 213 31.20 52.65 37.32
CA ASP A 213 30.47 53.00 38.53
C ASP A 213 29.36 51.96 38.82
N THR A 214 29.55 51.21 39.89
CA THR A 214 28.60 50.17 40.36
C THR A 214 27.23 50.70 40.77
N ALA A 215 27.07 52.01 41.02
CA ALA A 215 25.83 52.60 41.49
C ALA A 215 24.92 53.15 40.37
N VAL A 216 25.36 53.11 39.11
CA VAL A 216 24.65 53.71 37.98
C VAL A 216 24.45 52.70 36.86
N GLU A 217 23.28 52.76 36.22
CA GLU A 217 22.97 51.92 35.06
C GLU A 217 23.95 52.17 33.90
N THR A 218 24.50 51.09 33.33
CA THR A 218 25.55 51.14 32.31
C THR A 218 25.28 50.15 31.17
N PRO A 219 25.59 50.49 29.89
CA PRO A 219 25.53 49.55 28.77
C PRO A 219 26.63 48.48 28.79
N VAL A 220 27.53 48.52 29.78
CA VAL A 220 28.69 47.63 29.91
C VAL A 220 28.33 46.24 30.46
N GLU A 221 27.47 46.21 31.47
CA GLU A 221 27.12 45.00 32.22
C GLU A 221 26.44 43.96 31.32
N GLY A 222 26.95 42.74 31.27
CA GLY A 222 26.28 41.60 30.64
C GLY A 222 26.13 41.63 29.12
N ASN A 223 26.56 42.71 28.45
CA ASN A 223 26.39 42.93 27.01
C ASN A 223 27.61 42.50 26.18
N GLY A 224 28.64 41.91 26.79
CA GLY A 224 29.84 41.40 26.11
C GLY A 224 29.72 39.92 25.73
N VAL A 225 30.68 39.45 24.93
CA VAL A 225 30.78 38.04 24.52
C VAL A 225 32.01 37.35 25.09
N ALA A 226 31.89 36.10 25.55
CA ALA A 226 33.04 35.33 26.02
C ALA A 226 34.09 35.13 24.90
N ILE A 227 35.34 35.51 25.17
CA ILE A 227 36.47 35.29 24.25
C ILE A 227 37.40 34.24 24.86
N SER A 228 37.49 33.09 24.20
CA SER A 228 38.31 31.97 24.67
C SER A 228 39.76 32.37 24.95
N GLY A 229 40.22 32.08 26.16
CA GLY A 229 41.57 32.39 26.64
C GLY A 229 41.72 33.72 27.36
N TYR A 230 40.66 34.53 27.49
CA TYR A 230 40.68 35.85 28.15
C TYR A 230 39.58 35.95 29.20
N ASN A 231 39.79 35.27 30.32
CA ASN A 231 38.77 35.10 31.37
C ASN A 231 38.96 36.06 32.55
N LEU A 232 40.05 36.85 32.55
CA LEU A 232 40.36 37.82 33.58
C LEU A 232 40.15 39.25 33.06
N ASP A 233 39.81 40.16 33.96
CA ASP A 233 39.78 41.60 33.69
C ASP A 233 41.12 42.29 34.04
N TYR A 234 41.13 43.62 34.06
CA TYR A 234 42.31 44.43 34.40
C TYR A 234 42.82 44.18 35.83
N ASP A 235 41.93 43.95 36.79
CA ASP A 235 42.26 43.74 38.21
C ASP A 235 42.55 42.26 38.56
N GLY A 236 42.44 41.37 37.56
CA GLY A 236 42.66 39.93 37.72
C GLY A 236 41.44 39.16 38.23
N GLN A 237 40.26 39.77 38.19
CA GLN A 237 38.99 39.16 38.56
C GLN A 237 38.50 38.23 37.45
N VAL A 238 37.87 37.11 37.82
CA VAL A 238 37.33 36.14 36.85
C VAL A 238 35.98 36.64 36.34
N ARG A 239 35.93 37.03 35.06
CA ARG A 239 34.74 37.60 34.40
C ARG A 239 33.50 36.74 34.56
N ALA A 240 33.62 35.42 34.35
CA ALA A 240 32.49 34.49 34.44
C ALA A 240 31.93 34.30 35.87
N ALA A 241 32.60 34.84 36.90
CA ALA A 241 32.17 34.72 38.30
C ALA A 241 31.46 35.97 38.83
N LEU A 242 31.33 37.03 38.02
CA LEU A 242 30.72 38.30 38.41
C LEU A 242 29.33 38.42 37.77
N SER A 243 29.29 38.74 36.48
CA SER A 243 28.12 38.90 35.63
C SER A 243 28.29 38.06 34.35
N PRO A 244 27.27 37.92 33.48
CA PRO A 244 27.53 37.57 32.08
C PRO A 244 28.58 38.54 31.51
N VAL A 245 29.42 38.10 30.58
CA VAL A 245 30.66 38.80 30.20
C VAL A 245 30.47 40.31 29.94
N ASP A 246 31.15 41.18 30.69
CA ASP A 246 31.08 42.64 30.52
C ASP A 246 31.94 43.18 29.37
N ILE A 247 31.54 44.33 28.82
CA ILE A 247 32.32 45.10 27.84
C ILE A 247 33.35 45.99 28.54
N GLY A 248 34.61 45.94 28.12
CA GLY A 248 35.68 46.83 28.62
C GLY A 248 36.69 46.13 29.54
N ALA A 249 37.65 46.92 30.03
CA ALA A 249 38.80 46.42 30.79
C ALA A 249 38.44 46.01 32.22
N ASP A 250 37.35 46.56 32.75
CA ASP A 250 36.82 46.29 34.08
C ASP A 250 35.62 45.34 33.99
N ALA A 251 35.56 44.36 34.88
CA ALA A 251 34.42 43.44 35.01
C ALA A 251 33.86 43.52 36.42
N GLY A 252 32.55 43.37 36.57
CA GLY A 252 31.90 43.59 37.85
C GLY A 252 30.49 43.04 37.91
N SER A 253 29.81 43.33 39.01
CA SER A 253 28.36 43.18 39.11
C SER A 253 27.76 44.57 39.12
N PHE A 254 27.70 45.20 37.95
CA PHE A 254 27.17 46.54 37.77
C PHE A 254 25.64 46.51 37.58
N ILE A 255 25.02 47.69 37.51
CA ILE A 255 23.60 47.79 37.16
C ILE A 255 23.50 47.81 35.63
N GLY A 256 23.02 46.72 35.03
CA GLY A 256 22.97 46.60 33.58
C GLY A 256 21.82 47.34 32.92
N LYS A 257 22.15 48.01 31.82
CA LYS A 257 21.17 48.54 30.86
C LYS A 257 20.85 47.47 29.82
N ASP A 258 19.57 47.17 29.64
CA ASP A 258 19.12 46.30 28.55
C ASP A 258 19.32 46.99 27.19
N MET A 259 20.11 46.35 26.34
CA MET A 259 20.41 46.79 24.97
C MET A 259 20.07 45.71 23.94
N ILE A 260 19.46 44.60 24.36
CA ILE A 260 19.17 43.46 23.50
C ILE A 260 17.89 43.74 22.72
N LEU A 261 17.95 43.59 21.41
CA LEU A 261 16.80 43.77 20.53
C LEU A 261 15.98 42.47 20.44
N PRO A 262 14.65 42.54 20.42
CA PRO A 262 13.82 41.40 20.04
C PRO A 262 14.21 40.78 18.69
N VAL A 263 14.42 39.46 18.67
CA VAL A 263 14.75 38.68 17.46
C VAL A 263 13.46 38.10 16.88
N ILE A 264 13.25 38.23 15.56
CA ILE A 264 12.00 37.87 14.88
C ILE A 264 12.26 36.90 13.72
N THR A 265 11.64 35.73 13.76
CA THR A 265 11.76 34.67 12.75
C THR A 265 10.39 34.11 12.35
N TYR A 266 10.13 34.00 11.04
CA TYR A 266 8.90 33.42 10.49
C TYR A 266 9.13 32.91 9.05
N ALA A 267 8.21 32.09 8.56
CA ALA A 267 8.20 31.65 7.16
C ALA A 267 7.55 32.71 6.26
N ASP A 268 8.14 32.95 5.08
CA ASP A 268 7.63 33.94 4.14
C ASP A 268 6.24 33.55 3.60
N LEU A 269 5.38 34.55 3.37
CA LEU A 269 4.08 34.35 2.72
C LEU A 269 4.29 34.10 1.22
N SER A 270 3.62 33.07 0.69
CA SER A 270 3.52 32.83 -0.74
C SER A 270 2.48 33.73 -1.39
N ALA A 271 2.41 33.72 -2.72
CA ALA A 271 1.29 34.31 -3.46
C ALA A 271 -0.06 33.79 -2.92
N ASP A 272 -1.08 34.65 -2.96
CA ASP A 272 -2.45 34.34 -2.57
C ASP A 272 -3.42 35.02 -3.55
N TYR A 273 -4.71 34.76 -3.42
CA TYR A 273 -5.74 35.40 -4.24
C TYR A 273 -6.45 36.53 -3.50
N VAL A 274 -7.31 37.26 -4.23
CA VAL A 274 -8.09 38.38 -3.69
C VAL A 274 -8.98 37.91 -2.54
N LYS A 275 -8.70 38.43 -1.34
CA LYS A 275 -9.45 38.20 -0.09
C LYS A 275 -9.64 39.53 0.65
N THR A 276 -10.31 39.49 1.79
CA THR A 276 -10.40 40.62 2.73
C THR A 276 -9.22 40.66 3.71
N SER A 277 -8.61 39.52 4.02
CA SER A 277 -7.46 39.43 4.93
C SER A 277 -6.55 38.24 4.66
N ARG A 278 -5.35 38.25 5.24
CA ARG A 278 -4.34 37.19 5.14
C ARG A 278 -3.63 36.94 6.48
N PRO A 279 -3.68 35.72 7.05
CA PRO A 279 -2.93 35.41 8.25
C PRO A 279 -1.43 35.19 7.97
N LEU A 280 -0.59 35.64 8.91
CA LEU A 280 0.80 35.23 9.09
C LEU A 280 0.90 34.59 10.47
N SER A 281 1.14 33.27 10.50
CA SER A 281 1.12 32.49 11.74
C SER A 281 2.51 32.03 12.17
N ASN A 282 2.62 31.62 13.43
CA ASN A 282 3.82 31.04 14.03
C ASN A 282 5.06 31.96 13.93
N VAL A 283 4.87 33.25 14.18
CA VAL A 283 5.96 34.24 14.21
C VAL A 283 6.68 34.15 15.53
N LEU A 284 7.86 33.54 15.54
CA LEU A 284 8.69 33.41 16.73
C LEU A 284 9.40 34.73 17.00
N ILE A 285 9.09 35.33 18.14
CA ILE A 285 9.74 36.54 18.66
C ILE A 285 10.35 36.22 20.02
N THR A 286 11.64 36.47 20.18
CA THR A 286 12.36 36.19 21.43
C THR A 286 13.19 37.39 21.84
N ASP A 287 13.20 37.65 23.13
CA ASP A 287 14.14 38.55 23.78
C ASP A 287 14.57 37.89 25.09
N ASN A 288 15.87 37.83 25.34
CA ASN A 288 16.48 37.13 26.46
C ASN A 288 16.90 38.07 27.61
N ALA A 289 16.58 39.37 27.52
CA ALA A 289 16.80 40.34 28.59
C ALA A 289 15.50 40.76 29.29
N SER A 290 14.81 41.81 28.82
CA SER A 290 13.60 42.34 29.47
C SER A 290 12.30 41.67 29.00
N GLY A 291 12.34 40.88 27.93
CA GLY A 291 11.16 40.19 27.38
C GLY A 291 10.30 41.11 26.53
N ILE A 292 9.34 40.52 25.81
CA ILE A 292 8.57 41.23 24.77
C ILE A 292 7.41 42.03 25.37
N ASP A 293 7.24 43.29 24.94
CA ASP A 293 6.06 44.07 25.31
C ASP A 293 4.80 43.51 24.64
N THR A 294 3.84 43.12 25.47
CA THR A 294 2.59 42.51 25.03
C THR A 294 1.35 43.29 25.49
N ALA A 295 1.55 44.50 26.02
CA ALA A 295 0.46 45.40 26.39
C ALA A 295 -0.32 45.84 25.15
N SER A 296 -1.64 46.01 25.29
CA SER A 296 -2.49 46.48 24.18
C SER A 296 -1.98 47.81 23.63
N GLY A 297 -1.83 47.95 22.30
CA GLY A 297 -1.21 49.13 21.69
C GLY A 297 0.31 49.03 21.52
N LEU A 298 0.98 48.12 22.25
CA LEU A 298 2.44 47.96 22.26
C LEU A 298 2.91 46.54 21.89
N ARG A 299 1.98 45.61 21.70
CA ARG A 299 2.25 44.28 21.15
C ARG A 299 3.04 44.36 19.85
N PRO A 300 3.77 43.29 19.48
CA PRO A 300 4.38 43.19 18.15
C PRO A 300 3.38 43.57 17.05
N ARG A 301 3.87 44.26 16.03
CA ARG A 301 3.08 44.75 14.89
C ARG A 301 3.60 44.19 13.59
N LEU A 302 2.69 43.81 12.71
CA LEU A 302 2.99 43.53 11.31
C LEU A 302 2.59 44.75 10.49
N TYR A 303 3.57 45.37 9.83
CA TYR A 303 3.38 46.48 8.90
C TYR A 303 3.27 45.97 7.47
N PHE A 304 2.35 46.52 6.68
CA PHE A 304 2.12 46.13 5.29
C PHE A 304 1.61 47.29 4.42
N LYS A 305 1.88 47.23 3.11
CA LYS A 305 1.37 48.14 2.08
C LYS A 305 1.42 47.51 0.69
N LYS A 306 0.81 48.13 -0.34
CA LYS A 306 1.11 47.74 -1.73
C LYS A 306 2.48 48.28 -2.13
N SER A 307 3.19 47.57 -3.01
CA SER A 307 4.50 48.00 -3.51
C SER A 307 4.43 49.34 -4.24
N THR A 308 3.28 49.63 -4.87
CA THR A 308 2.97 50.88 -5.60
C THR A 308 2.63 52.05 -4.68
N ASP A 309 2.27 51.79 -3.42
CA ASP A 309 1.92 52.87 -2.48
C ASP A 309 3.19 53.61 -2.02
N PRO A 310 3.12 54.94 -1.80
CA PRO A 310 4.23 55.72 -1.26
C PRO A 310 4.85 55.12 0.01
N ASN A 311 6.15 55.30 0.20
CA ASN A 311 6.87 54.76 1.36
C ASN A 311 6.87 55.76 2.54
N THR A 312 5.69 56.04 3.09
CA THR A 312 5.45 57.01 4.17
C THR A 312 4.68 56.38 5.33
N ASP A 313 4.70 57.04 6.49
CA ASP A 313 3.98 56.62 7.71
C ASP A 313 2.46 56.53 7.52
N THR A 314 1.90 57.30 6.60
CA THR A 314 0.46 57.27 6.28
C THR A 314 0.04 56.06 5.44
N GLU A 315 0.95 55.50 4.64
CA GLU A 315 0.65 54.43 3.68
C GLU A 315 0.95 53.04 4.24
N TRP A 316 1.99 52.92 5.05
CA TRP A 316 2.26 51.69 5.79
C TRP A 316 1.17 51.47 6.85
N LYS A 317 0.34 50.46 6.63
CA LYS A 317 -0.71 50.03 7.57
C LYS A 317 -0.14 48.99 8.51
N TYR A 318 -0.79 48.77 9.64
CA TYR A 318 -0.35 47.74 10.58
C TYR A 318 -1.52 47.00 11.24
N VAL A 319 -1.21 45.81 11.73
CA VAL A 319 -2.05 45.04 12.66
C VAL A 319 -1.21 44.60 13.86
N GLU A 320 -1.84 44.52 15.03
CA GLU A 320 -1.19 43.99 16.24
C GLU A 320 -1.31 42.47 16.28
N ALA A 321 -0.42 41.83 17.03
CA ALA A 321 -0.47 40.39 17.27
C ALA A 321 -1.77 39.97 17.99
N ASN A 322 -2.34 38.84 17.58
CA ASN A 322 -3.61 38.28 18.08
C ASN A 322 -3.51 37.65 19.48
N GLY A 323 -2.32 37.61 20.09
CA GLY A 323 -2.07 37.02 21.40
C GLY A 323 -0.99 37.77 22.19
N THR A 324 -0.66 37.28 23.38
CA THR A 324 0.28 37.91 24.33
C THR A 324 1.50 37.03 24.62
N SER A 325 1.78 36.03 23.79
CA SER A 325 2.93 35.13 23.94
C SER A 325 3.45 34.68 22.59
N SER A 326 4.76 34.48 22.52
CA SER A 326 5.44 33.92 21.36
C SER A 326 5.24 32.39 21.29
N PRO A 327 5.03 31.80 20.10
CA PRO A 327 4.96 32.44 18.79
C PRO A 327 3.63 33.21 18.59
N PHE A 328 3.72 34.33 17.88
CA PHE A 328 2.60 35.23 17.62
C PHE A 328 1.96 34.97 16.26
N ASP A 329 0.67 35.30 16.15
CA ASP A 329 -0.08 35.30 14.89
C ASP A 329 -0.54 36.72 14.55
N PHE A 330 -0.54 37.05 13.26
CA PHE A 330 -1.02 38.31 12.71
C PHE A 330 -2.07 38.06 11.63
N ASN A 331 -3.03 38.96 11.47
CA ASN A 331 -3.98 38.90 10.36
C ASN A 331 -3.95 40.20 9.56
N ILE A 332 -3.26 40.20 8.42
CA ILE A 332 -3.19 41.34 7.50
C ILE A 332 -4.60 41.66 7.02
N ASN A 333 -5.14 42.83 7.40
CA ASN A 333 -6.46 43.27 6.98
C ASN A 333 -6.37 44.24 5.80
N TYR A 334 -6.76 43.80 4.61
CA TYR A 334 -6.65 44.61 3.40
C TYR A 334 -7.59 45.82 3.38
N SER A 335 -8.64 45.85 4.21
CA SER A 335 -9.51 47.02 4.34
C SER A 335 -8.77 48.25 4.90
N LEU A 336 -7.59 48.05 5.50
CA LEU A 336 -6.76 49.14 6.03
C LEU A 336 -5.92 49.80 4.94
N LEU A 337 -5.67 49.13 3.81
CA LEU A 337 -4.93 49.72 2.68
C LEU A 337 -5.66 50.96 2.17
N THR A 338 -4.94 51.90 1.57
CA THR A 338 -5.52 53.16 1.06
C THR A 338 -6.58 52.93 -0.01
N ALA A 339 -6.45 51.85 -0.80
CA ALA A 339 -7.48 51.40 -1.75
C ALA A 339 -8.65 50.62 -1.10
N GLY A 340 -8.55 50.26 0.18
CA GLY A 340 -9.52 49.44 0.91
C GLY A 340 -9.64 47.97 0.47
N SER A 341 -8.84 47.54 -0.51
CA SER A 341 -8.87 46.19 -1.08
C SER A 341 -7.59 45.86 -1.86
N VAL A 342 -7.48 44.61 -2.27
CA VAL A 342 -6.44 44.11 -3.18
C VAL A 342 -7.04 43.62 -4.49
N SER A 343 -6.27 43.62 -5.56
CA SER A 343 -6.62 43.18 -6.91
C SER A 343 -5.53 42.27 -7.47
N VAL A 344 -5.89 41.45 -8.46
CA VAL A 344 -4.92 40.60 -9.17
C VAL A 344 -3.79 41.46 -9.75
N GLY A 345 -2.55 41.06 -9.51
CA GLY A 345 -1.33 41.77 -9.89
C GLY A 345 -0.76 42.67 -8.79
N ASP A 346 -1.52 42.97 -7.73
CA ASP A 346 -0.99 43.73 -6.58
C ASP A 346 0.15 42.94 -5.90
N VAL A 347 1.22 43.64 -5.51
CA VAL A 347 2.30 43.08 -4.69
C VAL A 347 2.23 43.70 -3.31
N ILE A 348 2.07 42.88 -2.27
CA ILE A 348 2.00 43.32 -0.88
C ILE A 348 3.38 43.18 -0.25
N GLN A 349 3.92 44.29 0.26
CA GLN A 349 5.15 44.31 1.05
C GLN A 349 4.80 44.25 2.53
N TYR A 350 5.58 43.52 3.33
CA TYR A 350 5.34 43.40 4.76
C TYR A 350 6.61 43.17 5.59
N PHE A 351 6.56 43.52 6.88
CA PHE A 351 7.58 43.20 7.87
C PHE A 351 6.96 43.19 9.29
N VAL A 352 7.67 42.61 10.26
CA VAL A 352 7.23 42.55 11.65
C VAL A 352 8.20 43.35 12.53
N VAL A 353 7.66 44.06 13.51
CA VAL A 353 8.39 44.78 14.56
C VAL A 353 7.92 44.34 15.94
N ALA A 354 8.83 44.33 16.91
CA ALA A 354 8.54 44.05 18.31
C ALA A 354 9.40 44.95 19.19
N ALA A 355 8.87 45.40 20.32
CA ALA A 355 9.62 46.09 21.35
C ALA A 355 9.77 45.18 22.57
N ASP A 356 10.87 45.36 23.29
CA ASP A 356 11.04 44.76 24.61
C ASP A 356 10.36 45.62 25.72
N THR A 357 10.51 45.22 26.98
CA THR A 357 9.96 45.97 28.13
C THR A 357 11.01 46.79 28.89
N ALA A 358 12.15 47.10 28.26
CA ALA A 358 13.19 47.93 28.85
C ALA A 358 12.67 49.35 29.15
N THR A 359 13.27 50.04 30.13
CA THR A 359 12.90 51.42 30.52
C THR A 359 12.93 52.40 29.35
N THR A 360 13.87 52.17 28.42
CA THR A 360 13.85 52.72 27.05
C THR A 360 13.72 51.54 26.09
N PRO A 361 12.55 51.31 25.47
CA PRO A 361 12.31 50.09 24.72
C PRO A 361 13.27 49.93 23.53
N ASN A 362 13.86 48.74 23.38
CA ASN A 362 14.61 48.35 22.19
C ASN A 362 13.67 47.69 21.18
N VAL A 363 13.69 48.15 19.93
CA VAL A 363 12.74 47.68 18.90
C VAL A 363 13.43 46.80 17.85
N GLY A 364 13.12 45.51 17.91
CA GLY A 364 13.48 44.49 16.94
C GLY A 364 12.67 44.57 15.65
N LYS A 365 13.25 44.10 14.54
CA LYS A 365 12.66 44.12 13.20
C LYS A 365 13.19 43.00 12.31
N ASN A 366 12.38 42.55 11.35
CA ASN A 366 12.79 41.60 10.32
C ASN A 366 12.90 42.28 8.95
N ALA A 367 14.07 42.22 8.32
CA ALA A 367 14.42 42.73 6.97
C ALA A 367 14.32 44.26 6.73
N ALA A 368 13.55 44.99 7.52
CA ALA A 368 13.38 46.44 7.40
C ALA A 368 14.55 47.26 7.94
N ILE A 369 14.86 48.38 7.28
CA ILE A 369 15.81 49.42 7.73
C ILE A 369 15.05 50.73 7.91
N PHE A 370 15.11 51.30 9.12
CA PHE A 370 14.43 52.55 9.47
C PHE A 370 15.35 53.77 9.26
N SER A 371 14.77 54.91 8.87
CA SER A 371 15.52 56.17 8.71
C SER A 371 15.98 56.80 10.02
N ALA A 372 15.36 56.43 11.15
CA ALA A 372 15.75 56.83 12.49
C ALA A 372 15.48 55.67 13.47
N THR A 373 16.11 55.69 14.64
CA THR A 373 15.87 54.70 15.70
C THR A 373 14.43 54.82 16.22
N PRO A 374 13.64 53.73 16.20
CA PRO A 374 12.33 53.69 16.83
C PRO A 374 12.45 53.53 18.35
N THR A 375 11.48 54.09 19.08
CA THR A 375 11.34 53.92 20.54
C THR A 375 10.10 53.12 20.93
N SER A 376 9.34 52.65 19.95
CA SER A 376 8.12 51.85 20.11
C SER A 376 7.83 51.08 18.82
N VAL A 377 7.02 50.03 18.91
CA VAL A 377 6.39 49.39 17.75
C VAL A 377 5.51 50.35 16.96
N ALA A 378 5.04 51.45 17.56
CA ALA A 378 4.30 52.51 16.90
C ALA A 378 5.21 53.47 16.14
N LEU A 379 5.59 53.07 14.91
CA LEU A 379 6.46 53.88 14.04
C LEU A 379 5.80 55.21 13.67
N MET A 380 6.59 56.28 13.63
CA MET A 380 6.19 57.64 13.26
C MET A 380 6.93 58.09 11.99
N SER A 381 6.57 59.25 11.43
CA SER A 381 7.17 59.83 10.21
C SER A 381 8.70 59.81 10.17
N ALA A 382 9.39 59.98 11.31
CA ALA A 382 10.85 59.97 11.41
C ALA A 382 11.51 58.62 11.02
N GLN A 383 10.79 57.50 11.15
CA GLN A 383 11.31 56.17 10.81
C GLN A 383 11.20 55.84 9.31
N PHE A 384 10.47 56.65 8.52
CA PHE A 384 10.23 56.46 7.10
C PHE A 384 11.16 57.36 6.25
N PRO A 385 11.52 56.98 5.02
CA PRO A 385 11.11 55.76 4.30
C PRO A 385 11.74 54.47 4.84
N ILE A 386 10.99 53.37 4.79
CA ILE A 386 11.51 52.04 5.17
C ILE A 386 12.34 51.47 4.01
N ASN A 387 13.61 51.17 4.26
CA ASN A 387 14.53 50.62 3.26
C ASN A 387 14.87 49.14 3.56
N GLY A 388 15.77 48.56 2.76
CA GLY A 388 16.19 47.16 2.88
C GLY A 388 15.46 46.21 1.91
N THR A 389 15.68 44.90 2.08
CA THR A 389 15.05 43.86 1.25
C THR A 389 13.74 43.40 1.89
N ILE A 390 12.69 44.22 1.75
CA ILE A 390 11.40 43.96 2.39
C ILE A 390 10.73 42.70 1.79
N LYS A 391 10.15 41.87 2.66
CA LYS A 391 9.40 40.66 2.27
C LYS A 391 8.15 41.04 1.48
N SER A 392 7.75 40.21 0.52
CA SER A 392 6.56 40.48 -0.30
C SER A 392 5.92 39.23 -0.89
N TYR A 393 4.65 39.33 -1.27
CA TYR A 393 3.91 38.33 -2.02
C TYR A 393 2.96 38.98 -3.03
N THR A 394 2.59 38.25 -4.07
CA THR A 394 1.72 38.73 -5.16
C THR A 394 0.30 38.22 -5.00
N ILE A 395 -0.68 39.05 -5.36
CA ILE A 395 -2.08 38.67 -5.48
C ILE A 395 -2.32 38.12 -6.88
N ILE A 396 -2.69 36.84 -6.98
CA ILE A 396 -2.90 36.13 -8.24
C ILE A 396 -4.36 35.72 -8.41
N ASP A 397 -4.76 35.44 -9.65
CA ASP A 397 -6.13 35.11 -9.99
C ASP A 397 -6.50 33.69 -9.52
N THR A 398 -7.81 33.41 -9.46
CA THR A 398 -8.35 32.09 -9.16
C THR A 398 -8.86 31.38 -10.41
N LEU A 399 -8.92 30.05 -10.37
CA LEU A 399 -9.61 29.27 -11.37
C LEU A 399 -10.61 28.33 -10.70
N VAL A 400 -11.87 28.38 -11.14
CA VAL A 400 -12.98 27.60 -10.57
C VAL A 400 -13.99 27.18 -11.64
N GLY A 401 -14.70 26.11 -11.35
CA GLY A 401 -15.87 25.67 -12.11
C GLY A 401 -15.52 25.08 -13.47
N THR A 402 -16.51 25.06 -14.35
CA THR A 402 -16.39 24.49 -15.69
C THR A 402 -15.72 25.47 -16.65
N LYS A 403 -14.74 24.98 -17.41
CA LYS A 403 -14.01 25.69 -18.46
C LYS A 403 -14.04 24.89 -19.75
N THR A 404 -14.36 25.57 -20.84
CA THR A 404 -14.42 24.98 -22.17
C THR A 404 -13.04 24.98 -22.83
N VAL A 405 -12.69 23.87 -23.47
CA VAL A 405 -11.47 23.71 -24.26
C VAL A 405 -11.87 23.32 -25.68
N CYS A 406 -11.44 24.09 -26.68
CA CYS A 406 -11.85 23.93 -28.07
C CYS A 406 -10.85 24.62 -29.02
N ALA A 407 -11.00 24.48 -30.34
CA ALA A 407 -10.06 25.08 -31.29
C ALA A 407 -10.07 26.62 -31.30
N SER A 408 -11.22 27.25 -31.01
CA SER A 408 -11.38 28.72 -31.00
C SER A 408 -12.68 29.15 -30.32
N GLY A 409 -12.67 30.28 -29.58
CA GLY A 409 -13.90 30.90 -29.05
C GLY A 409 -14.39 30.36 -27.70
N CYS A 410 -13.54 29.63 -26.98
CA CYS A 410 -13.76 29.04 -25.66
C CYS A 410 -12.80 29.63 -24.61
N ASP A 411 -12.89 29.17 -23.37
CA ASP A 411 -12.01 29.62 -22.28
C ASP A 411 -10.52 29.33 -22.58
N PHE A 412 -10.23 28.15 -23.14
CA PHE A 412 -8.88 27.73 -23.51
C PHE A 412 -8.86 27.08 -24.89
N THR A 413 -7.83 27.36 -25.69
CA THR A 413 -7.70 26.82 -27.05
C THR A 413 -6.90 25.51 -27.14
N SER A 414 -6.30 25.09 -26.03
CA SER A 414 -5.48 23.89 -25.92
C SER A 414 -5.38 23.45 -24.46
N LEU A 415 -4.89 22.23 -24.23
CA LEU A 415 -4.53 21.77 -22.89
C LEU A 415 -3.10 22.20 -22.53
N THR A 416 -2.14 22.02 -23.44
CA THR A 416 -0.69 21.94 -23.12
C THR A 416 0.16 23.07 -23.70
N ASN A 417 -0.42 24.02 -24.44
CA ASN A 417 0.36 25.08 -25.08
C ASN A 417 0.88 26.10 -24.07
N ASN A 418 2.06 26.66 -24.35
CA ASN A 418 2.67 27.71 -23.53
C ASN A 418 2.25 29.11 -23.99
N ASP A 419 0.96 29.32 -24.16
CA ASP A 419 0.34 30.61 -24.50
C ASP A 419 -0.89 30.85 -23.61
N ALA A 420 -1.56 31.99 -23.78
CA ALA A 420 -2.73 32.35 -22.97
C ALA A 420 -3.93 31.41 -23.16
N GLY A 421 -3.93 30.59 -24.23
CA GLY A 421 -4.95 29.60 -24.52
C GLY A 421 -4.65 28.21 -23.96
N GLY A 422 -3.53 27.99 -23.25
CA GLY A 422 -3.20 26.71 -22.62
C GLY A 422 -3.87 26.52 -21.25
N ALA A 423 -4.73 25.51 -21.11
CA ALA A 423 -5.43 25.24 -19.86
C ALA A 423 -4.48 24.87 -18.70
N PHE A 424 -3.45 24.04 -18.96
CA PHE A 424 -2.48 23.67 -17.92
C PHE A 424 -1.65 24.87 -17.48
N LYS A 425 -1.29 25.76 -18.40
CA LYS A 425 -0.63 27.02 -18.07
C LYS A 425 -1.51 27.87 -17.16
N ALA A 426 -2.79 28.01 -17.49
CA ALA A 426 -3.74 28.75 -16.69
C ALA A 426 -3.94 28.17 -15.29
N ILE A 427 -3.93 26.85 -15.13
CA ILE A 427 -4.00 26.21 -13.81
C ILE A 427 -2.70 26.46 -13.03
N ASN A 428 -1.53 26.30 -13.65
CA ASN A 428 -0.24 26.50 -13.01
C ASN A 428 0.00 27.94 -12.53
N ASP A 429 -0.55 28.93 -13.24
CA ASP A 429 -0.37 30.36 -12.95
C ASP A 429 -1.42 30.92 -11.97
N ARG A 430 -2.39 30.10 -11.53
CA ARG A 430 -3.55 30.53 -10.71
C ARG A 430 -3.76 29.64 -9.50
N ILE A 431 -4.63 30.08 -8.59
CA ILE A 431 -5.02 29.31 -7.42
C ILE A 431 -6.39 28.66 -7.65
N LEU A 432 -6.48 27.35 -7.42
CA LEU A 432 -7.76 26.66 -7.35
C LEU A 432 -8.44 26.95 -6.01
N THR A 433 -9.71 27.33 -6.06
CA THR A 433 -10.56 27.52 -4.87
C THR A 433 -11.83 26.66 -4.89
N ALA A 434 -12.00 25.85 -5.93
CA ALA A 434 -13.02 24.84 -6.11
C ALA A 434 -12.53 23.81 -7.14
N ASP A 435 -13.26 22.71 -7.32
CA ASP A 435 -13.02 21.77 -8.41
C ASP A 435 -13.12 22.48 -9.78
N VAL A 436 -12.28 22.06 -10.71
CA VAL A 436 -12.27 22.55 -12.10
C VAL A 436 -12.59 21.42 -13.05
N LEU A 437 -13.52 21.67 -13.96
CA LEU A 437 -13.89 20.76 -15.05
C LEU A 437 -13.47 21.38 -16.38
N LEU A 438 -12.49 20.78 -17.06
CA LEU A 438 -12.12 21.09 -18.44
C LEU A 438 -12.97 20.25 -19.40
N GLN A 439 -13.94 20.89 -20.07
CA GLN A 439 -14.79 20.27 -21.08
C GLN A 439 -14.23 20.45 -22.47
N ILE A 440 -13.82 19.37 -23.12
CA ILE A 440 -13.32 19.40 -24.50
C ILE A 440 -14.52 19.40 -25.45
N THR A 441 -14.78 20.53 -26.10
CA THR A 441 -15.97 20.77 -26.93
C THR A 441 -15.69 20.74 -28.43
N SER A 442 -14.42 20.62 -28.85
CA SER A 442 -14.01 20.31 -30.21
C SER A 442 -12.68 19.55 -30.21
N ASP A 443 -12.28 19.02 -31.37
CA ASP A 443 -10.94 18.42 -31.51
C ASP A 443 -9.84 19.47 -31.30
N LEU A 444 -8.76 19.06 -30.62
CA LEU A 444 -7.57 19.85 -30.31
C LEU A 444 -6.39 19.28 -31.08
N THR A 445 -6.08 19.86 -32.24
CA THR A 445 -5.08 19.29 -33.16
C THR A 445 -3.70 19.93 -33.12
N ILE A 446 -3.52 20.96 -32.28
CA ILE A 446 -2.31 21.79 -32.21
C ILE A 446 -1.81 21.86 -30.76
N GLU A 447 -1.82 20.72 -30.06
CA GLU A 447 -1.17 20.59 -28.77
C GLU A 447 0.35 20.64 -28.94
N SER A 448 1.06 21.27 -28.00
CA SER A 448 2.51 21.41 -28.03
C SER A 448 3.24 20.53 -27.02
N GLY A 449 2.52 19.90 -26.08
CA GLY A 449 3.10 19.07 -25.01
C GLY A 449 4.14 19.80 -24.15
N THR A 450 4.13 21.15 -24.17
CA THR A 450 5.21 21.97 -23.59
C THR A 450 4.96 22.28 -22.12
N VAL A 451 3.71 22.49 -21.74
CA VAL A 451 3.32 22.79 -20.36
C VAL A 451 2.78 21.51 -19.72
N SER A 452 3.45 21.07 -18.65
CA SER A 452 2.92 20.02 -17.76
C SER A 452 1.92 20.62 -16.77
N LEU A 453 0.94 19.85 -16.32
CA LEU A 453 0.11 20.24 -15.19
C LEU A 453 0.89 19.99 -13.90
N ASN A 454 1.21 21.04 -13.15
CA ASN A 454 1.95 20.93 -11.89
C ASN A 454 1.02 20.64 -10.71
N ALA A 455 1.61 20.34 -9.55
CA ALA A 455 0.91 20.27 -8.27
C ALA A 455 0.05 21.51 -8.02
N PHE A 456 -1.20 21.29 -7.61
CA PHE A 456 -2.12 22.32 -7.17
C PHE A 456 -2.70 21.99 -5.80
N ALA A 457 -3.20 23.01 -5.09
CA ALA A 457 -3.60 22.88 -3.70
C ALA A 457 -4.77 21.89 -3.50
N ALA A 458 -4.67 21.06 -2.46
CA ALA A 458 -5.77 20.26 -1.95
C ALA A 458 -6.89 21.14 -1.38
N PRO A 459 -8.16 20.67 -1.32
CA PRO A 459 -8.64 19.32 -1.67
C PRO A 459 -9.17 19.18 -3.10
N TYR A 460 -8.96 20.18 -3.95
CA TYR A 460 -9.62 20.27 -5.25
C TYR A 460 -9.16 19.23 -6.25
N THR A 461 -10.01 18.99 -7.24
CA THR A 461 -9.78 18.11 -8.39
C THR A 461 -9.74 18.92 -9.70
N VAL A 462 -8.99 18.40 -10.67
CA VAL A 462 -9.06 18.86 -12.07
C VAL A 462 -9.57 17.70 -12.91
N THR A 463 -10.78 17.84 -13.46
CA THR A 463 -11.37 16.83 -14.35
C THR A 463 -11.25 17.25 -15.80
N ILE A 464 -10.86 16.35 -16.69
CA ILE A 464 -10.79 16.54 -18.15
C ILE A 464 -11.76 15.54 -18.78
N LYS A 465 -12.77 16.03 -19.53
CA LYS A 465 -13.83 15.19 -20.11
C LYS A 465 -14.28 15.72 -21.48
N PRO A 466 -14.59 14.86 -22.47
CA PRO A 466 -15.19 15.32 -23.72
C PRO A 466 -16.64 15.79 -23.48
N ASP A 467 -17.13 16.65 -24.36
CA ASP A 467 -18.51 17.13 -24.34
C ASP A 467 -19.14 17.15 -25.74
N GLY A 468 -20.44 16.81 -25.80
CA GLY A 468 -21.29 16.82 -26.99
C GLY A 468 -21.06 15.69 -28.01
N ALA A 469 -19.81 15.30 -28.26
CA ALA A 469 -19.43 14.25 -29.22
C ALA A 469 -18.05 13.67 -28.86
N PRO A 470 -17.64 12.52 -29.43
CA PRO A 470 -16.28 12.03 -29.29
C PRO A 470 -15.25 13.07 -29.76
N ARG A 471 -14.12 13.17 -29.04
CA ARG A 471 -13.09 14.21 -29.25
C ARG A 471 -11.70 13.64 -29.44
N LEU A 472 -10.91 14.32 -30.25
CA LEU A 472 -9.49 14.07 -30.47
C LEU A 472 -8.64 15.16 -29.81
N VAL A 473 -7.59 14.75 -29.10
CA VAL A 473 -6.48 15.60 -28.65
C VAL A 473 -5.21 15.04 -29.26
N SER A 474 -4.59 15.78 -30.19
CA SER A 474 -3.44 15.28 -30.94
C SER A 474 -2.20 16.16 -30.81
N TYR A 475 -1.03 15.50 -30.74
CA TYR A 475 0.27 16.13 -30.57
C TYR A 475 1.31 15.54 -31.52
N GLY A 476 2.15 16.40 -32.09
CA GLY A 476 3.14 16.07 -33.13
C GLY A 476 4.61 16.20 -32.72
N GLY A 477 4.96 16.14 -31.43
CA GLY A 477 6.33 16.30 -30.95
C GLY A 477 6.93 15.08 -30.22
N ALA A 478 8.15 15.25 -29.69
CA ALA A 478 8.99 14.18 -29.12
C ALA A 478 8.75 13.85 -27.63
N ASN A 479 8.19 14.80 -26.87
CA ASN A 479 7.89 14.61 -25.45
C ASN A 479 6.59 13.83 -25.22
N SER A 480 6.12 13.75 -23.98
CA SER A 480 4.78 13.24 -23.69
C SER A 480 3.71 14.29 -24.03
N LEU A 481 2.54 13.86 -24.51
CA LEU A 481 1.43 14.78 -24.81
C LEU A 481 0.86 15.38 -23.51
N ILE A 482 0.40 14.53 -22.59
CA ILE A 482 -0.04 14.97 -21.26
C ILE A 482 1.03 14.61 -20.23
N VAL A 483 1.40 15.56 -19.39
CA VAL A 483 2.29 15.33 -18.24
C VAL A 483 1.63 15.87 -16.97
N LEU A 484 1.37 14.97 -16.02
CA LEU A 484 0.95 15.28 -14.66
C LEU A 484 2.21 15.31 -13.79
N ASN A 485 2.68 16.52 -13.50
CA ASN A 485 4.00 16.77 -12.93
C ASN A 485 3.94 17.05 -11.44
N GLY A 486 3.92 15.98 -10.64
CA GLY A 486 3.57 16.06 -9.22
C GLY A 486 2.13 16.52 -8.99
N ALA A 487 1.28 16.44 -10.01
CA ALA A 487 -0.12 16.81 -9.91
C ALA A 487 -0.90 15.67 -9.26
N ASP A 488 -1.75 16.03 -8.31
CA ASP A 488 -2.59 15.10 -7.57
C ASP A 488 -4.07 15.31 -7.90
N ARG A 489 -4.88 14.26 -7.78
CA ARG A 489 -6.34 14.34 -7.93
C ARG A 489 -6.81 14.85 -9.30
N VAL A 490 -6.05 14.51 -10.36
CA VAL A 490 -6.47 14.77 -11.74
C VAL A 490 -7.31 13.59 -12.23
N ILE A 491 -8.48 13.87 -12.81
CA ILE A 491 -9.39 12.87 -13.37
C ILE A 491 -9.47 13.11 -14.88
N ILE A 492 -8.92 12.21 -15.68
CA ILE A 492 -9.16 12.18 -17.12
C ILE A 492 -10.23 11.12 -17.37
N ASP A 493 -11.42 11.56 -17.77
CA ASP A 493 -12.55 10.69 -18.06
C ASP A 493 -12.96 10.84 -19.52
N GLY A 494 -12.65 9.83 -20.33
CA GLY A 494 -12.96 9.88 -21.74
C GLY A 494 -14.40 9.54 -22.12
N SER A 495 -15.30 9.30 -21.17
CA SER A 495 -16.70 8.95 -21.47
C SER A 495 -17.60 10.19 -21.65
N LEU A 496 -18.59 10.12 -22.55
CA LEU A 496 -19.70 11.07 -22.62
C LEU A 496 -20.84 10.72 -21.64
N SER A 497 -20.98 9.44 -21.29
CA SER A 497 -21.99 8.97 -20.34
C SER A 497 -21.47 8.98 -18.90
N ASN A 498 -22.38 8.86 -17.93
CA ASN A 498 -22.06 8.69 -16.51
C ASN A 498 -22.05 7.21 -16.07
N THR A 499 -21.93 6.29 -17.02
CA THR A 499 -21.87 4.85 -16.73
C THR A 499 -20.66 4.55 -15.85
N ALA A 500 -20.88 3.92 -14.70
CA ALA A 500 -19.80 3.49 -13.83
C ALA A 500 -19.19 2.19 -14.37
N ASN A 501 -17.87 2.07 -14.30
CA ASN A 501 -17.18 0.82 -14.64
C ASN A 501 -17.31 -0.14 -13.45
N THR A 502 -17.72 -1.39 -13.71
CA THR A 502 -17.73 -2.47 -12.73
C THR A 502 -17.10 -3.72 -13.32
N LEU A 503 -16.38 -4.46 -12.49
CA LEU A 503 -15.72 -5.70 -12.89
C LEU A 503 -16.70 -6.87 -12.89
N CYS A 504 -17.52 -6.98 -11.84
CA CYS A 504 -18.52 -8.03 -11.67
C CYS A 504 -19.84 -7.47 -11.10
N PRO A 505 -20.96 -7.48 -11.88
CA PRO A 505 -21.02 -7.84 -13.30
C PRO A 505 -20.18 -6.88 -14.16
N LEU A 506 -19.71 -7.34 -15.32
CA LEU A 506 -18.93 -6.53 -16.24
C LEU A 506 -19.77 -5.40 -16.82
N VAL A 507 -19.44 -4.16 -16.48
CA VAL A 507 -20.02 -2.94 -17.07
C VAL A 507 -18.88 -1.99 -17.41
N GLN A 508 -18.88 -1.48 -18.63
CA GLN A 508 -17.88 -0.54 -19.11
C GLN A 508 -18.55 0.70 -19.68
N ALA A 509 -18.02 1.88 -19.34
CA ALA A 509 -18.42 3.13 -19.97
C ALA A 509 -17.86 3.24 -21.40
N SER A 510 -18.44 4.14 -22.19
CA SER A 510 -17.95 4.47 -23.54
C SER A 510 -16.57 5.14 -23.49
N ARG A 511 -15.80 4.99 -24.58
CA ARG A 511 -14.49 5.63 -24.78
C ARG A 511 -14.56 6.66 -25.88
N ASP A 512 -14.85 7.90 -25.52
CA ASP A 512 -15.17 9.00 -26.43
C ASP A 512 -14.06 10.06 -26.53
N LEU A 513 -13.01 10.00 -25.70
CA LEU A 513 -11.84 10.89 -25.79
C LEU A 513 -10.62 10.13 -26.28
N THR A 514 -10.01 10.63 -27.36
CA THR A 514 -8.80 10.05 -27.95
C THR A 514 -7.61 10.98 -27.74
N PHE A 515 -6.57 10.50 -27.06
CA PHE A 515 -5.25 11.14 -27.01
C PHE A 515 -4.33 10.46 -28.04
N LYS A 516 -3.76 11.26 -28.94
CA LYS A 516 -3.01 10.73 -30.09
C LYS A 516 -1.67 11.43 -30.30
N ASN A 517 -0.59 10.66 -30.32
CA ASN A 517 0.71 11.15 -30.77
C ASN A 517 0.91 10.83 -32.25
N THR A 518 1.17 11.85 -33.08
CA THR A 518 1.41 11.71 -34.51
C THR A 518 2.88 11.66 -34.89
N ALA A 519 3.79 11.81 -33.92
CA ALA A 519 5.25 11.69 -34.07
C ALA A 519 5.86 10.76 -33.00
N ALA A 520 7.12 10.36 -33.18
CA ALA A 520 7.88 9.62 -32.17
C ALA A 520 7.84 10.37 -30.83
N SER A 521 7.57 9.67 -29.72
CA SER A 521 7.31 10.32 -28.43
C SER A 521 7.67 9.42 -27.24
N ALA A 522 7.93 10.01 -26.09
CA ALA A 522 8.23 9.23 -24.89
C ALA A 522 6.99 8.49 -24.34
N SER A 523 5.85 9.18 -24.23
CA SER A 523 4.57 8.55 -23.87
C SER A 523 3.38 9.37 -24.38
N VAL A 524 2.15 8.83 -24.32
CA VAL A 524 0.95 9.65 -24.58
C VAL A 524 0.56 10.42 -23.31
N ILE A 525 0.44 9.72 -22.18
CA ILE A 525 0.16 10.34 -20.87
C ILE A 525 1.23 9.89 -19.86
N ASN A 526 1.83 10.84 -19.16
CA ASN A 526 2.83 10.57 -18.12
C ASN A 526 2.43 11.15 -16.76
N LEU A 527 2.48 10.32 -15.72
CA LEU A 527 2.43 10.72 -14.32
C LEU A 527 3.86 10.77 -13.81
N ARG A 528 4.34 11.96 -13.48
CA ARG A 528 5.74 12.24 -13.24
C ARG A 528 5.96 12.71 -11.81
N SER A 529 6.69 11.95 -11.01
CA SER A 529 7.06 12.37 -9.65
C SER A 529 8.09 13.50 -9.68
N GLN A 530 7.86 14.57 -8.93
CA GLN A 530 8.87 15.58 -8.59
C GLN A 530 9.66 15.14 -7.34
N PRO A 531 10.89 15.65 -7.10
CA PRO A 531 11.69 15.27 -5.94
C PRO A 531 10.99 15.40 -4.58
N THR A 532 10.07 16.37 -4.46
CA THR A 532 9.31 16.65 -3.23
C THR A 532 7.81 16.45 -3.37
N ASN A 533 7.27 16.29 -4.58
CA ASN A 533 5.84 16.20 -4.86
C ASN A 533 5.56 15.03 -5.82
N PRO A 534 5.09 13.88 -5.34
CA PRO A 534 4.68 12.78 -6.22
C PRO A 534 3.42 13.13 -7.02
N ALA A 535 3.12 12.34 -8.06
CA ALA A 535 1.84 12.42 -8.78
C ALA A 535 0.91 11.32 -8.27
N THR A 536 -0.03 11.66 -7.39
CA THR A 536 -0.84 10.71 -6.62
C THR A 536 -2.34 10.89 -6.82
N ASN A 537 -3.10 9.83 -6.56
CA ASN A 537 -4.57 9.88 -6.58
C ASN A 537 -5.14 10.35 -7.93
N ASN A 538 -4.44 10.09 -9.04
CA ASN A 538 -4.90 10.45 -10.36
C ASN A 538 -5.68 9.29 -10.98
N VAL A 539 -6.69 9.61 -11.79
CA VAL A 539 -7.55 8.65 -12.45
C VAL A 539 -7.53 8.92 -13.94
N ILE A 540 -7.06 7.95 -14.74
CA ILE A 540 -7.17 7.97 -16.20
C ILE A 540 -8.13 6.85 -16.57
N LYS A 541 -9.32 7.21 -17.04
CA LYS A 541 -10.35 6.24 -17.38
C LYS A 541 -11.04 6.52 -18.69
N ASN A 542 -11.57 5.47 -19.30
CA ASN A 542 -12.46 5.55 -20.45
C ASN A 542 -11.84 6.26 -21.67
N CYS A 543 -10.51 6.24 -21.83
CA CYS A 543 -9.84 6.94 -22.93
C CYS A 543 -9.37 5.98 -24.03
N ASN A 544 -9.30 6.48 -25.27
CA ASN A 544 -8.49 5.88 -26.32
C ASN A 544 -7.10 6.56 -26.31
N ILE A 545 -6.05 5.76 -26.23
CA ILE A 545 -4.66 6.22 -26.09
C ILE A 545 -3.85 5.62 -27.22
N GLU A 546 -3.48 6.47 -28.18
CA GLU A 546 -2.85 6.07 -29.44
C GLU A 546 -1.46 6.71 -29.55
N GLY A 547 -0.42 5.87 -29.52
CA GLY A 547 0.93 6.29 -29.89
C GLY A 547 1.10 6.50 -31.40
N ASN A 548 2.30 6.90 -31.82
CA ASN A 548 2.61 7.03 -33.25
C ASN A 548 2.81 5.67 -33.93
N ALA A 549 3.66 4.82 -33.34
CA ALA A 549 3.97 3.49 -33.84
C ALA A 549 4.66 2.64 -32.76
N THR A 550 4.61 1.32 -32.95
CA THR A 550 5.23 0.29 -32.10
C THR A 550 6.75 0.43 -31.93
N SER A 551 7.43 1.21 -32.76
CA SER A 551 8.89 1.44 -32.68
C SER A 551 9.26 2.82 -32.14
N THR A 552 8.33 3.76 -32.04
CA THR A 552 8.63 5.19 -31.84
C THR A 552 7.95 5.81 -30.64
N THR A 553 6.86 5.22 -30.12
CA THR A 553 6.25 5.65 -28.85
C THR A 553 6.53 4.62 -27.77
N ILE A 554 7.16 5.03 -26.66
CA ILE A 554 7.59 4.07 -25.62
C ILE A 554 6.37 3.60 -24.83
N PHE A 555 5.60 4.52 -24.24
CA PHE A 555 4.47 4.19 -23.37
C PHE A 555 3.13 4.74 -23.85
N GLY A 556 2.03 4.02 -23.61
CA GLY A 556 0.69 4.61 -23.66
C GLY A 556 0.47 5.50 -22.44
N ILE A 557 0.41 4.87 -21.28
CA ILE A 557 0.40 5.54 -19.97
C ILE A 557 1.69 5.16 -19.24
N ALA A 558 2.37 6.14 -18.63
CA ALA A 558 3.53 5.89 -17.79
C ALA A 558 3.40 6.56 -16.42
N SER A 559 3.93 5.92 -15.38
CA SER A 559 4.22 6.50 -14.07
C SER A 559 5.74 6.44 -13.86
N THR A 560 6.40 7.60 -13.85
CA THR A 560 7.86 7.73 -13.93
C THR A 560 8.41 8.79 -12.96
N ASP A 561 9.74 8.83 -12.86
CA ASP A 561 10.48 10.00 -12.38
C ASP A 561 10.59 11.10 -13.47
N GLN A 562 11.48 12.08 -13.28
CA GLN A 562 11.70 13.18 -14.22
C GLN A 562 12.10 12.75 -15.64
N THR A 563 12.61 11.53 -15.81
CA THR A 563 12.94 10.90 -17.09
C THR A 563 11.81 9.97 -17.53
N VAL A 564 11.66 9.76 -18.84
CA VAL A 564 10.61 8.88 -19.41
C VAL A 564 11.25 7.78 -20.24
N THR A 565 11.68 6.73 -19.55
CA THR A 565 12.38 5.58 -20.10
C THR A 565 11.93 4.30 -19.39
N ILE A 566 12.33 3.14 -19.90
CA ILE A 566 12.02 1.83 -19.28
C ILE A 566 12.80 1.55 -17.98
N THR A 567 13.70 2.44 -17.59
CA THR A 567 14.45 2.39 -16.32
C THR A 567 14.04 3.52 -15.37
N SER A 568 13.04 4.33 -15.73
CA SER A 568 12.58 5.43 -14.90
C SER A 568 11.78 4.90 -13.72
N LEU A 569 12.09 5.39 -12.52
CA LEU A 569 11.57 4.88 -11.26
C LEU A 569 10.84 6.01 -10.51
N GLY A 570 9.51 6.08 -10.69
CA GLY A 570 8.66 7.08 -10.05
C GLY A 570 8.69 6.97 -8.53
N LYS A 571 8.79 8.11 -7.87
CA LYS A 571 8.78 8.19 -6.41
C LYS A 571 7.38 8.49 -5.90
N ASP A 572 6.85 7.60 -5.07
CA ASP A 572 5.59 7.75 -4.34
C ASP A 572 4.39 8.08 -5.24
N ASN A 573 4.39 7.64 -6.51
CA ASN A 573 3.29 7.86 -7.44
C ASN A 573 2.12 6.91 -7.08
N ASP A 574 1.53 7.16 -5.92
CA ASP A 574 0.61 6.30 -5.22
C ASP A 574 -0.84 6.53 -5.63
N ASN A 575 -1.65 5.49 -5.48
CA ASN A 575 -3.11 5.48 -5.62
C ASN A 575 -3.58 5.97 -7.00
N ASN A 576 -2.77 5.73 -8.03
CA ASN A 576 -3.14 6.07 -9.40
C ASN A 576 -3.96 4.94 -10.03
N SER A 577 -5.00 5.31 -10.78
CA SER A 577 -5.96 4.37 -11.37
C SER A 577 -6.01 4.51 -12.89
N PHE A 578 -5.84 3.41 -13.61
CA PHE A 578 -5.92 3.30 -15.06
C PHE A 578 -7.05 2.31 -15.41
N VAL A 579 -8.22 2.83 -15.77
CA VAL A 579 -9.45 2.01 -15.86
C VAL A 579 -10.15 2.12 -17.21
N ASN A 580 -10.46 0.99 -17.85
CA ASN A 580 -11.24 0.96 -19.10
C ASN A 580 -10.64 1.82 -20.22
N ASN A 581 -9.31 1.85 -20.36
CA ASN A 581 -8.65 2.53 -21.48
C ASN A 581 -8.37 1.58 -22.63
N SER A 582 -8.39 2.08 -23.86
CA SER A 582 -7.91 1.38 -25.06
C SER A 582 -6.51 1.88 -25.41
N ILE A 583 -5.51 1.02 -25.52
CA ILE A 583 -4.12 1.45 -25.76
C ILE A 583 -3.54 0.77 -27.01
N SER A 584 -2.92 1.55 -27.90
CA SER A 584 -2.40 1.07 -29.19
C SER A 584 -1.18 1.85 -29.69
N LYS A 585 -0.43 1.25 -30.62
CA LYS A 585 0.74 1.85 -31.31
C LYS A 585 1.87 2.31 -30.37
N VAL A 586 2.16 1.52 -29.35
CA VAL A 586 3.21 1.80 -28.35
C VAL A 586 4.12 0.59 -28.13
N GLN A 587 5.28 0.78 -27.50
CA GLN A 587 6.11 -0.35 -27.08
C GLN A 587 5.56 -1.01 -25.82
N TYR A 588 5.09 -0.22 -24.86
CA TYR A 588 4.53 -0.68 -23.59
C TYR A 588 3.19 0.00 -23.37
N GLY A 589 2.15 -0.76 -23.03
CA GLY A 589 0.81 -0.19 -22.85
C GLY A 589 0.73 0.72 -21.64
N ILE A 590 0.84 0.12 -20.44
CA ILE A 590 0.90 0.83 -19.16
C ILE A 590 2.20 0.48 -18.45
N TYR A 591 2.92 1.49 -17.99
CA TYR A 591 4.16 1.36 -17.24
C TYR A 591 4.03 2.04 -15.87
N SER A 592 4.44 1.36 -14.79
CA SER A 592 4.53 1.98 -13.47
C SER A 592 5.63 1.33 -12.65
N GLN A 593 6.67 2.09 -12.29
CA GLN A 593 7.70 1.58 -11.40
C GLN A 593 7.95 2.52 -10.23
N GLY A 594 7.99 1.97 -9.02
CA GLY A 594 8.38 2.69 -7.79
C GLY A 594 9.88 2.99 -7.73
N GLU A 595 10.30 3.85 -6.81
CA GLU A 595 11.69 4.33 -6.70
C GLU A 595 12.65 3.23 -6.28
N THR A 596 12.27 2.47 -5.23
CA THR A 596 13.10 1.41 -4.66
C THR A 596 12.24 0.36 -3.97
N ARG A 597 12.86 -0.75 -3.52
CA ARG A 597 12.19 -1.76 -2.67
C ARG A 597 11.64 -1.20 -1.35
N SER A 598 12.31 -0.22 -0.75
CA SER A 598 11.85 0.46 0.46
C SER A 598 10.82 1.55 0.19
N ASN A 599 10.77 2.05 -1.05
CA ASN A 599 9.89 3.13 -1.46
C ASN A 599 9.13 2.73 -2.73
N LYS A 600 8.18 1.83 -2.55
CA LYS A 600 7.32 1.29 -3.60
C LYS A 600 6.14 2.23 -3.83
N ASN A 601 5.72 2.36 -5.08
CA ASN A 601 4.40 2.94 -5.34
C ASN A 601 3.32 2.07 -4.68
N GLN A 602 2.29 2.70 -4.15
CA GLN A 602 1.22 2.07 -3.38
C GLN A 602 -0.10 2.12 -4.13
N GLY A 603 -0.87 1.03 -4.12
CA GLY A 603 -2.29 1.09 -4.47
C GLY A 603 -2.60 1.40 -5.94
N THR A 604 -1.68 1.10 -6.86
CA THR A 604 -1.93 1.25 -8.31
C THR A 604 -3.07 0.34 -8.76
N VAL A 605 -4.10 0.90 -9.42
CA VAL A 605 -5.25 0.15 -9.93
C VAL A 605 -5.22 0.12 -11.46
N ILE A 606 -5.25 -1.06 -12.06
CA ILE A 606 -5.25 -1.28 -13.51
C ILE A 606 -6.38 -2.24 -13.86
N GLN A 607 -7.51 -1.71 -14.31
CA GLN A 607 -8.71 -2.53 -14.51
C GLN A 607 -9.37 -2.30 -15.86
N LEU A 608 -9.94 -3.37 -16.44
CA LEU A 608 -10.80 -3.31 -17.62
C LEU A 608 -10.14 -2.70 -18.87
N ASN A 609 -8.82 -2.55 -18.89
CA ASN A 609 -8.12 -1.96 -20.04
C ASN A 609 -8.07 -2.95 -21.20
N ASN A 610 -8.11 -2.41 -22.41
CA ASN A 610 -8.06 -3.16 -23.65
C ASN A 610 -6.79 -2.83 -24.44
N ILE A 611 -5.95 -3.82 -24.66
CA ILE A 611 -4.70 -3.73 -25.41
C ILE A 611 -4.70 -4.90 -26.39
N ASP A 612 -5.45 -4.78 -27.50
CA ASP A 612 -5.86 -5.95 -28.29
C ASP A 612 -5.70 -5.81 -29.81
N LEU A 613 -5.24 -4.65 -30.30
CA LEU A 613 -5.12 -4.43 -31.74
C LEU A 613 -3.98 -5.26 -32.36
N THR A 614 -4.16 -5.65 -33.62
CA THR A 614 -3.15 -6.37 -34.40
C THR A 614 -2.09 -5.44 -34.99
N SER A 615 -0.97 -6.01 -35.42
CA SER A 615 0.06 -5.26 -36.16
C SER A 615 -0.53 -4.58 -37.41
N THR A 616 -0.18 -3.34 -37.74
CA THR A 616 0.87 -2.49 -37.15
C THR A 616 0.42 -1.59 -35.99
N ALA A 617 -0.83 -1.72 -35.54
CA ALA A 617 -1.41 -0.91 -34.47
C ALA A 617 -1.25 -1.51 -33.06
N ASN A 618 -0.61 -2.68 -32.94
CA ASN A 618 -0.48 -3.40 -31.69
C ASN A 618 0.40 -2.68 -30.66
N THR A 619 0.51 -3.28 -29.46
CA THR A 619 1.54 -2.95 -28.49
C THR A 619 2.71 -3.92 -28.64
N ALA A 620 3.95 -3.41 -28.66
CA ALA A 620 5.06 -4.21 -29.17
C ALA A 620 5.72 -5.14 -28.13
N VAL A 621 5.98 -4.66 -26.91
CA VAL A 621 6.86 -5.33 -25.95
C VAL A 621 6.09 -5.87 -24.74
N ALA A 622 5.32 -5.02 -24.06
CA ALA A 622 4.45 -5.49 -22.98
C ALA A 622 3.13 -4.76 -22.91
N GLY A 623 2.05 -5.48 -22.61
CA GLY A 623 0.77 -4.86 -22.30
C GLY A 623 0.89 -3.99 -21.05
N LEU A 624 1.32 -4.60 -19.95
CA LEU A 624 1.58 -3.93 -18.67
C LEU A 624 3.01 -4.22 -18.20
N TYR A 625 3.72 -3.22 -17.70
CA TYR A 625 5.02 -3.40 -17.06
C TYR A 625 5.12 -2.62 -15.75
N LEU A 626 5.08 -3.36 -14.63
CA LEU A 626 5.12 -2.82 -13.29
C LEU A 626 6.37 -3.29 -12.53
N GLY A 627 6.80 -2.57 -11.50
CA GLY A 627 7.92 -2.96 -10.64
C GLY A 627 8.07 -2.06 -9.42
N PHE A 628 8.57 -2.57 -8.29
CA PHE A 628 8.55 -1.82 -7.02
C PHE A 628 7.16 -1.24 -6.70
N GLU A 629 6.14 -2.10 -6.80
CA GLU A 629 4.75 -1.77 -6.50
C GLU A 629 4.30 -2.57 -5.28
N ASN A 630 3.41 -1.98 -4.48
CA ASN A 630 2.77 -2.65 -3.37
C ASN A 630 1.25 -2.42 -3.41
N ASN A 631 0.48 -3.46 -3.14
CA ASN A 631 -0.98 -3.40 -3.20
C ASN A 631 -1.54 -3.00 -4.58
N ALA A 632 -0.89 -3.44 -5.66
CA ALA A 632 -1.40 -3.21 -7.01
C ALA A 632 -2.58 -4.15 -7.31
N GLN A 633 -3.60 -3.63 -7.98
CA GLN A 633 -4.78 -4.39 -8.40
C GLN A 633 -4.88 -4.40 -9.93
N ILE A 634 -4.62 -5.55 -10.55
CA ILE A 634 -4.59 -5.72 -12.00
C ILE A 634 -5.68 -6.69 -12.41
N SER A 635 -6.86 -6.20 -12.78
CA SER A 635 -8.00 -7.09 -13.01
C SER A 635 -8.90 -6.80 -14.20
N GLY A 636 -9.42 -7.84 -14.84
CA GLY A 636 -10.35 -7.68 -15.96
C GLY A 636 -9.72 -7.10 -17.23
N ASN A 637 -8.38 -7.10 -17.35
CA ASN A 637 -7.73 -6.53 -18.53
C ASN A 637 -7.71 -7.55 -19.68
N THR A 638 -7.95 -7.06 -20.89
CA THR A 638 -7.82 -7.82 -22.12
C THR A 638 -6.52 -7.42 -22.82
N ILE A 639 -5.55 -8.33 -22.88
CA ILE A 639 -4.22 -8.09 -23.46
C ILE A 639 -3.97 -9.12 -24.57
N LYS A 640 -3.87 -8.65 -25.81
CA LYS A 640 -3.78 -9.49 -27.01
C LYS A 640 -2.76 -8.92 -28.00
N ASN A 641 -2.21 -9.77 -28.86
CA ASN A 641 -1.37 -9.36 -30.00
C ASN A 641 -0.08 -8.60 -29.62
N ILE A 642 0.51 -8.91 -28.46
CA ILE A 642 1.81 -8.32 -28.09
C ILE A 642 2.90 -9.01 -28.91
N SER A 643 3.63 -8.25 -29.74
CA SER A 643 4.65 -8.84 -30.60
C SER A 643 5.83 -7.94 -30.90
N ASN A 644 7.05 -8.48 -30.77
CA ASN A 644 8.30 -7.78 -31.08
C ASN A 644 9.29 -8.67 -31.81
N SER A 645 10.15 -8.06 -32.63
CA SER A 645 11.21 -8.74 -33.37
C SER A 645 12.63 -8.65 -32.76
N THR A 646 12.84 -7.81 -31.75
CA THR A 646 14.16 -7.60 -31.12
C THR A 646 14.19 -7.72 -29.59
N LYS A 647 13.04 -7.66 -28.92
CA LYS A 647 12.94 -7.69 -27.44
C LYS A 647 12.07 -8.85 -26.96
N THR A 648 12.39 -9.39 -25.79
CA THR A 648 11.49 -10.27 -25.03
C THR A 648 10.14 -9.60 -24.84
N VAL A 649 9.06 -10.38 -24.96
CA VAL A 649 7.68 -9.87 -24.86
C VAL A 649 6.95 -10.47 -23.67
N ALA A 650 6.02 -9.71 -23.09
CA ALA A 650 5.14 -10.19 -22.02
C ALA A 650 3.72 -9.63 -22.18
N GLY A 651 2.68 -10.36 -21.75
CA GLY A 651 1.37 -9.75 -21.54
C GLY A 651 1.42 -8.76 -20.36
N ILE A 652 1.75 -9.29 -19.18
CA ILE A 652 1.94 -8.55 -17.93
C ILE A 652 3.33 -8.88 -17.39
N ALA A 653 4.17 -7.87 -17.21
CA ALA A 653 5.48 -8.01 -16.58
C ALA A 653 5.49 -7.32 -15.21
N LEU A 654 5.81 -8.07 -14.16
CA LEU A 654 5.92 -7.55 -12.79
C LEU A 654 7.39 -7.71 -12.36
N GLY A 655 8.21 -6.72 -12.71
CA GLY A 655 9.60 -6.60 -12.29
C GLY A 655 10.61 -7.31 -13.18
N LEU A 656 10.18 -8.10 -14.16
CA LEU A 656 11.03 -9.01 -14.95
C LEU A 656 11.02 -8.67 -16.45
N LEU A 657 11.50 -7.49 -16.84
CA LEU A 657 11.75 -7.06 -18.23
C LEU A 657 12.89 -6.02 -18.25
N PRO A 658 13.51 -5.68 -19.41
CA PRO A 658 13.22 -6.11 -20.79
C PRO A 658 13.99 -7.35 -21.28
N SER A 659 14.96 -7.87 -20.53
CA SER A 659 15.74 -9.04 -20.94
C SER A 659 15.63 -10.15 -19.90
N LEU A 660 14.89 -11.20 -20.26
CA LEU A 660 14.75 -12.41 -19.47
C LEU A 660 15.29 -13.60 -20.24
N ASN A 661 15.99 -14.46 -19.51
CA ASN A 661 16.39 -15.79 -19.94
C ASN A 661 16.12 -16.76 -18.78
N MET A 662 16.41 -18.03 -18.98
CA MET A 662 16.06 -19.12 -18.05
C MET A 662 16.70 -19.04 -16.66
N ASN A 663 17.60 -18.08 -16.40
CA ASN A 663 18.29 -17.90 -15.12
C ASN A 663 17.91 -16.60 -14.39
N VAL A 664 17.02 -15.76 -14.95
CA VAL A 664 16.68 -14.45 -14.39
C VAL A 664 15.32 -14.53 -13.70
N PHE A 665 15.34 -14.47 -12.36
CA PHE A 665 14.13 -14.48 -11.51
C PHE A 665 14.02 -13.27 -10.57
N ASN A 666 15.07 -12.44 -10.51
CA ASN A 666 15.13 -11.27 -9.66
C ASN A 666 14.93 -10.00 -10.50
N GLY A 667 14.28 -9.00 -9.91
CA GLY A 667 14.02 -7.72 -10.55
C GLY A 667 13.38 -6.74 -9.59
N ASN A 668 12.61 -5.80 -10.13
CA ASN A 668 11.91 -4.78 -9.34
C ASN A 668 10.63 -5.40 -8.76
N ASP A 669 10.71 -5.88 -7.52
CA ASP A 669 9.69 -6.75 -6.91
C ASP A 669 8.35 -6.05 -6.67
N VAL A 670 7.27 -6.80 -6.90
CA VAL A 670 5.89 -6.39 -6.65
C VAL A 670 5.35 -7.21 -5.47
N SER A 671 4.67 -6.57 -4.54
CA SER A 671 4.20 -7.20 -3.28
C SER A 671 2.73 -6.90 -2.99
N ASN A 672 2.08 -7.79 -2.22
CA ASN A 672 0.70 -7.62 -1.77
C ASN A 672 -0.31 -7.36 -2.89
N SER A 673 -0.02 -7.82 -4.12
CA SER A 673 -0.75 -7.43 -5.32
C SER A 673 -1.65 -8.56 -5.82
N VAL A 674 -2.77 -8.18 -6.44
CA VAL A 674 -3.75 -9.11 -7.01
C VAL A 674 -3.77 -8.93 -8.52
N ILE A 675 -3.61 -10.04 -9.25
CA ILE A 675 -3.67 -10.12 -10.70
C ILE A 675 -4.75 -11.12 -11.04
N SER A 676 -5.93 -10.65 -11.42
CA SER A 676 -7.09 -11.53 -11.57
C SER A 676 -8.02 -11.24 -12.72
N LEU A 677 -8.75 -12.24 -13.21
CA LEU A 677 -9.77 -12.05 -14.25
C LEU A 677 -9.19 -11.47 -15.56
N ASN A 678 -7.89 -11.62 -15.83
CA ASN A 678 -7.28 -11.09 -17.05
C ASN A 678 -7.32 -12.16 -18.16
N THR A 679 -7.64 -11.73 -19.38
CA THR A 679 -7.51 -12.55 -20.59
C THR A 679 -6.27 -12.11 -21.35
N ILE A 680 -5.25 -12.97 -21.41
CA ILE A 680 -3.97 -12.67 -22.04
C ILE A 680 -3.72 -13.67 -23.16
N ARG A 681 -3.57 -13.20 -24.40
CA ARG A 681 -3.35 -14.11 -25.53
C ARG A 681 -2.53 -13.54 -26.67
N ASP A 682 -2.15 -14.40 -27.60
CA ASP A 682 -1.48 -14.02 -28.85
C ASP A 682 -0.20 -13.20 -28.57
N ILE A 683 0.60 -13.67 -27.62
CA ILE A 683 1.87 -13.04 -27.22
C ILE A 683 2.99 -13.71 -28.00
N ALA A 684 3.64 -12.97 -28.91
CA ALA A 684 4.54 -13.56 -29.90
C ALA A 684 5.91 -12.87 -29.96
N ARG A 685 6.97 -13.58 -29.57
CA ARG A 685 8.33 -13.18 -29.89
C ARG A 685 8.69 -13.67 -31.31
N ILE A 686 8.88 -12.75 -32.24
CA ILE A 686 9.22 -13.03 -33.65
C ILE A 686 10.74 -12.90 -33.84
N GLY A 687 11.50 -13.95 -33.54
CA GLY A 687 12.97 -14.02 -33.59
C GLY A 687 13.54 -14.65 -32.33
N ASP A 688 14.85 -14.48 -32.10
CA ASP A 688 15.53 -14.95 -30.88
C ASP A 688 15.08 -14.17 -29.63
N GLY A 689 14.61 -14.86 -28.60
CA GLY A 689 14.14 -14.27 -27.35
C GLY A 689 13.02 -15.03 -26.67
N SER A 690 12.65 -14.61 -25.47
CA SER A 690 11.60 -15.28 -24.70
C SER A 690 10.22 -14.61 -24.87
N ALA A 691 9.15 -15.35 -24.58
CA ALA A 691 7.78 -14.86 -24.60
C ALA A 691 7.02 -15.31 -23.37
N PHE A 692 6.27 -14.40 -22.75
CA PHE A 692 5.61 -14.64 -21.47
C PHE A 692 4.16 -14.16 -21.45
N GLY A 693 3.28 -14.88 -20.76
CA GLY A 693 1.96 -14.35 -20.43
C GLY A 693 2.05 -13.38 -19.26
N ILE A 694 2.36 -13.90 -18.07
CA ILE A 694 2.60 -13.14 -16.85
C ILE A 694 3.99 -13.46 -16.30
N THR A 695 4.79 -12.46 -15.95
CA THR A 695 6.04 -12.64 -15.21
C THR A 695 5.98 -11.91 -13.87
N MET A 696 6.56 -12.49 -12.83
CA MET A 696 6.66 -11.88 -11.50
C MET A 696 8.04 -12.08 -10.89
N ALA A 697 8.70 -10.99 -10.52
CA ALA A 697 9.99 -10.99 -9.85
C ALA A 697 9.90 -11.60 -8.45
N ALA A 698 10.98 -12.23 -8.01
CA ALA A 698 11.10 -12.72 -6.65
C ALA A 698 11.01 -11.56 -5.64
N VAL A 699 10.23 -11.75 -4.58
CA VAL A 699 10.28 -10.90 -3.39
C VAL A 699 11.43 -11.42 -2.51
N ILE A 700 12.53 -10.68 -2.46
CA ILE A 700 13.79 -11.15 -1.83
C ILE A 700 14.11 -10.50 -0.48
N ALA A 701 13.37 -9.45 -0.11
CA ALA A 701 13.53 -8.73 1.16
C ALA A 701 12.26 -7.94 1.50
N GLY A 702 12.06 -7.62 2.79
CA GLY A 702 10.84 -6.98 3.30
C GLY A 702 10.08 -7.91 4.26
N GLY A 703 9.02 -7.40 4.90
CA GLY A 703 8.13 -8.21 5.73
C GLY A 703 7.37 -9.28 4.93
N SER A 704 6.58 -10.11 5.62
CA SER A 704 5.68 -11.07 4.94
C SER A 704 4.77 -10.34 3.96
N SER A 705 4.73 -10.78 2.70
CA SER A 705 3.86 -10.25 1.66
C SER A 705 3.14 -11.39 0.95
N THR A 706 1.97 -11.13 0.36
CA THR A 706 1.22 -12.15 -0.38
C THR A 706 0.75 -11.61 -1.72
N ASN A 707 1.26 -12.16 -2.81
CA ASN A 707 0.73 -11.89 -4.15
C ASN A 707 -0.28 -12.96 -4.54
N GLU A 708 -1.35 -12.59 -5.26
CA GLU A 708 -2.34 -13.53 -5.79
C GLU A 708 -2.47 -13.36 -7.31
N LEU A 709 -2.28 -14.46 -8.04
CA LEU A 709 -2.56 -14.59 -9.47
C LEU A 709 -3.75 -15.55 -9.58
N SER A 710 -4.94 -15.05 -9.89
CA SER A 710 -6.15 -15.87 -9.87
C SER A 710 -7.11 -15.66 -11.05
N ASN A 711 -7.80 -16.70 -11.50
CA ASN A 711 -8.79 -16.61 -12.60
C ASN A 711 -8.26 -15.93 -13.88
N ASN A 712 -6.98 -16.11 -14.23
CA ASN A 712 -6.48 -15.58 -15.50
C ASN A 712 -6.58 -16.66 -16.58
N MET A 713 -7.01 -16.28 -17.78
CA MET A 713 -6.99 -17.13 -18.97
C MET A 713 -5.85 -16.72 -19.88
N LEU A 714 -4.90 -17.64 -20.10
CA LEU A 714 -3.68 -17.41 -20.87
C LEU A 714 -3.57 -18.40 -22.02
N PHE A 715 -3.42 -17.94 -23.27
CA PHE A 715 -3.21 -18.85 -24.40
C PHE A 715 -2.50 -18.25 -25.61
N ASN A 716 -2.02 -19.12 -26.50
CA ASN A 716 -1.30 -18.75 -27.72
C ASN A 716 -0.11 -17.81 -27.44
N ILE A 717 0.69 -18.16 -26.43
CA ILE A 717 1.97 -17.51 -26.14
C ILE A 717 3.05 -18.32 -26.85
N ASN A 718 3.81 -17.68 -27.74
CA ASN A 718 4.79 -18.37 -28.57
C ASN A 718 6.06 -17.55 -28.81
N SER A 719 7.16 -18.25 -29.09
CA SER A 719 8.43 -17.66 -29.47
C SER A 719 9.07 -18.45 -30.61
N THR A 720 9.61 -17.75 -31.60
CA THR A 720 10.38 -18.39 -32.68
C THR A 720 11.88 -18.50 -32.36
N ALA A 721 12.28 -18.46 -31.09
CA ALA A 721 13.69 -18.40 -30.69
C ALA A 721 14.53 -19.65 -31.03
N ALA A 722 15.76 -19.42 -31.49
CA ALA A 722 16.69 -20.48 -31.83
C ALA A 722 17.80 -20.70 -30.78
N THR A 723 17.89 -19.87 -29.74
CA THR A 723 18.97 -19.95 -28.73
C THR A 723 18.60 -20.83 -27.52
N THR A 724 19.61 -21.43 -26.89
CA THR A 724 19.43 -22.41 -25.81
C THR A 724 19.04 -21.83 -24.45
N MET A 725 18.98 -20.50 -24.33
CA MET A 725 18.70 -19.77 -23.09
C MET A 725 17.33 -19.07 -23.09
N ASP A 726 16.64 -19.12 -24.24
CA ASP A 726 15.31 -18.57 -24.43
C ASP A 726 14.24 -19.63 -24.19
N TYR A 727 13.06 -19.20 -23.75
CA TYR A 727 11.95 -20.08 -23.42
C TYR A 727 10.60 -19.36 -23.47
N ILE A 728 9.54 -20.16 -23.40
CA ILE A 728 8.16 -19.69 -23.38
C ILE A 728 7.59 -20.02 -22.00
N ALA A 729 6.91 -19.08 -21.34
CA ALA A 729 6.09 -19.42 -20.18
C ALA A 729 4.71 -18.75 -20.19
N GLY A 730 3.68 -19.50 -19.78
CA GLY A 730 2.36 -18.94 -19.47
C GLY A 730 2.47 -17.98 -18.29
N ILE A 731 2.75 -18.54 -17.12
CA ILE A 731 3.08 -17.79 -15.91
C ILE A 731 4.52 -18.12 -15.47
N LEU A 732 5.26 -17.10 -15.09
CA LEU A 732 6.53 -17.22 -14.38
C LEU A 732 6.46 -16.50 -13.05
N VAL A 733 6.81 -17.21 -11.98
CA VAL A 733 6.99 -16.65 -10.63
C VAL A 733 8.45 -16.79 -10.22
N GLY A 734 9.03 -15.70 -9.74
CA GLY A 734 10.43 -15.62 -9.32
C GLY A 734 10.74 -16.47 -8.09
N GLY A 735 12.03 -16.74 -7.89
CA GLY A 735 12.56 -17.62 -6.86
C GLY A 735 13.17 -16.90 -5.65
N GLY A 736 12.40 -16.70 -4.59
CA GLY A 736 12.85 -16.06 -3.34
C GLY A 736 12.16 -16.65 -2.10
N ALA A 737 12.86 -16.68 -0.96
CA ALA A 737 12.36 -17.29 0.28
C ALA A 737 11.44 -16.40 1.13
N VAL A 738 11.15 -15.18 0.66
CA VAL A 738 10.39 -14.16 1.40
C VAL A 738 9.09 -13.86 0.65
N GLY A 739 7.98 -13.77 1.37
CA GLY A 739 6.65 -13.60 0.78
C GLY A 739 6.10 -14.88 0.15
N THR A 740 4.78 -14.91 -0.03
CA THR A 740 4.04 -16.03 -0.62
C THR A 740 3.41 -15.59 -1.93
N THR A 741 3.49 -16.43 -2.96
CA THR A 741 2.73 -16.22 -4.20
C THR A 741 1.65 -17.30 -4.31
N LYS A 742 0.40 -16.86 -4.39
CA LYS A 742 -0.75 -17.70 -4.66
C LYS A 742 -1.02 -17.72 -6.17
N VAL A 743 -1.14 -18.90 -6.74
CA VAL A 743 -1.50 -19.15 -8.14
C VAL A 743 -2.74 -20.04 -8.09
N LEU A 744 -3.91 -19.44 -8.25
CA LEU A 744 -5.20 -20.08 -7.96
C LEU A 744 -6.11 -20.04 -9.19
N TYR A 745 -6.77 -21.13 -9.57
CA TYR A 745 -7.80 -21.08 -10.62
C TYR A 745 -7.36 -20.45 -11.95
N ASN A 746 -6.09 -20.51 -12.35
CA ASN A 746 -5.69 -20.00 -13.65
C ASN A 746 -5.90 -21.08 -14.71
N THR A 747 -6.31 -20.69 -15.91
CA THR A 747 -6.37 -21.60 -17.07
C THR A 747 -5.33 -21.18 -18.09
N ILE A 748 -4.34 -22.03 -18.33
CA ILE A 748 -3.25 -21.78 -19.25
C ILE A 748 -3.24 -22.86 -20.32
N LYS A 749 -3.29 -22.45 -21.59
CA LYS A 749 -3.20 -23.33 -22.76
C LYS A 749 -2.13 -22.84 -23.73
N LEU A 750 -1.00 -23.54 -23.77
CA LEU A 750 0.03 -23.31 -24.78
C LEU A 750 -0.12 -24.31 -25.92
N ALA A 751 -0.09 -23.83 -27.16
CA ALA A 751 -0.24 -24.65 -28.35
C ALA A 751 0.59 -24.08 -29.51
N GLY A 752 0.80 -24.89 -30.54
CA GLY A 752 1.61 -24.55 -31.71
C GLY A 752 2.99 -25.20 -31.70
N VAL A 753 3.94 -24.58 -32.39
CA VAL A 753 5.31 -25.09 -32.51
C VAL A 753 6.23 -24.16 -31.72
N SER A 754 6.89 -24.68 -30.68
CA SER A 754 8.00 -23.97 -30.04
C SER A 754 9.25 -24.13 -30.92
N ALA A 755 10.03 -23.06 -31.06
CA ALA A 755 11.16 -23.05 -31.98
C ALA A 755 12.31 -23.98 -31.58
N TYR A 756 13.23 -24.19 -32.54
CA TYR A 756 14.21 -25.28 -32.61
C TYR A 756 14.76 -25.76 -31.26
N SER A 757 15.22 -24.86 -30.37
CA SER A 757 15.83 -25.22 -29.09
C SER A 757 15.13 -24.67 -27.83
N ALA A 758 14.07 -23.87 -27.91
CA ALA A 758 13.47 -23.23 -26.73
C ALA A 758 12.43 -24.14 -26.05
N PRO A 759 12.53 -24.41 -24.72
CA PRO A 759 11.51 -25.15 -24.01
C PRO A 759 10.30 -24.27 -23.71
N GLY A 760 9.13 -24.89 -23.63
CA GLY A 760 7.89 -24.21 -23.30
C GLY A 760 7.28 -24.71 -21.99
N PHE A 761 6.72 -23.81 -21.20
CA PHE A 761 6.18 -24.10 -19.87
C PHE A 761 4.81 -23.46 -19.66
N ALA A 762 3.78 -24.19 -19.24
CA ALA A 762 2.56 -23.51 -18.81
C ALA A 762 2.83 -22.68 -17.53
N MET A 763 3.60 -23.23 -16.57
CA MET A 763 4.03 -22.56 -15.35
C MET A 763 5.54 -22.75 -15.07
N VAL A 764 6.21 -21.68 -14.63
CA VAL A 764 7.60 -21.71 -14.14
C VAL A 764 7.67 -21.15 -12.72
N ILE A 765 8.35 -21.88 -11.83
CA ILE A 765 8.71 -21.44 -10.48
C ILE A 765 10.23 -21.32 -10.41
N GLY A 766 10.70 -20.12 -10.05
CA GLY A 766 12.11 -19.79 -9.91
C GLY A 766 12.84 -20.55 -8.79
N SER A 767 14.16 -20.36 -8.70
CA SER A 767 15.03 -21.10 -7.80
C SER A 767 14.84 -20.74 -6.31
N GLY A 768 15.58 -21.38 -5.38
CA GLY A 768 15.58 -20.96 -3.97
C GLY A 768 14.39 -21.41 -3.11
N ASN A 769 13.59 -22.39 -3.56
CA ASN A 769 12.45 -22.96 -2.82
C ASN A 769 11.46 -21.90 -2.30
N PRO A 770 10.84 -21.11 -3.21
CA PRO A 770 9.91 -20.03 -2.83
C PRO A 770 8.63 -20.57 -2.19
N SER A 771 7.97 -19.74 -1.38
CA SER A 771 6.64 -20.04 -0.83
C SER A 771 5.57 -19.85 -1.89
N ILE A 772 5.01 -20.96 -2.37
CA ILE A 772 4.00 -20.99 -3.42
C ILE A 772 2.77 -21.75 -2.93
N GLU A 773 1.59 -21.15 -3.08
CA GLU A 773 0.31 -21.86 -3.02
C GLU A 773 -0.23 -22.01 -4.44
N MET A 774 -0.26 -23.23 -4.97
CA MET A 774 -0.68 -23.51 -6.35
C MET A 774 -1.84 -24.49 -6.34
N LYS A 775 -3.07 -24.01 -6.51
CA LYS A 775 -4.28 -24.84 -6.41
C LYS A 775 -5.30 -24.55 -7.49
N ASN A 776 -6.03 -25.58 -7.89
CA ASN A 776 -7.17 -25.49 -8.81
C ASN A 776 -6.81 -24.87 -10.17
N ASN A 777 -5.56 -24.94 -10.63
CA ASN A 777 -5.17 -24.40 -11.93
C ASN A 777 -5.26 -25.47 -13.02
N ILE A 778 -5.50 -25.05 -14.25
CA ILE A 778 -5.33 -25.84 -15.46
C ILE A 778 -4.03 -25.41 -16.17
N PHE A 779 -3.10 -26.34 -16.32
CA PHE A 779 -1.82 -26.16 -17.00
C PHE A 779 -1.69 -27.11 -18.19
N VAL A 780 -2.11 -26.63 -19.35
CA VAL A 780 -2.10 -27.38 -20.61
C VAL A 780 -0.98 -26.88 -21.50
N ASN A 781 -0.09 -27.77 -21.91
CA ASN A 781 0.95 -27.47 -22.88
C ASN A 781 0.96 -28.51 -24.01
N GLU A 782 0.33 -28.14 -25.12
CA GLU A 782 0.22 -28.92 -26.34
C GLU A 782 1.28 -28.55 -27.38
N MET A 783 2.27 -27.72 -27.03
CA MET A 783 3.32 -27.33 -27.96
C MET A 783 4.11 -28.54 -28.45
N THR A 784 4.53 -28.47 -29.71
CA THR A 784 5.43 -29.43 -30.33
C THR A 784 6.77 -28.76 -30.66
N SER A 785 7.86 -29.51 -30.60
CA SER A 785 9.22 -29.01 -30.87
C SER A 785 10.10 -30.08 -31.47
N THR A 786 11.06 -29.66 -32.28
CA THR A 786 12.02 -30.58 -32.91
C THR A 786 13.15 -30.99 -31.94
N PHE A 787 13.62 -30.07 -31.08
CA PHE A 787 14.68 -30.36 -30.09
C PHE A 787 14.40 -29.85 -28.67
N GLY A 788 13.62 -28.76 -28.51
CA GLY A 788 13.12 -28.33 -27.20
C GLY A 788 12.19 -29.37 -26.57
N LYS A 789 12.00 -29.31 -25.25
CA LYS A 789 10.97 -30.08 -24.54
C LYS A 789 9.92 -29.14 -23.97
N ASN A 790 8.67 -29.57 -23.95
CA ASN A 790 7.55 -28.78 -23.46
C ASN A 790 6.99 -29.42 -22.19
N TYR A 791 6.62 -28.60 -21.22
CA TYR A 791 6.24 -29.02 -19.87
C TYR A 791 4.99 -28.26 -19.42
N ALA A 792 4.16 -28.90 -18.59
CA ALA A 792 3.13 -28.19 -17.84
C ALA A 792 3.77 -27.35 -16.72
N LEU A 793 4.79 -27.89 -16.03
CA LEU A 793 5.44 -27.24 -14.89
C LEU A 793 6.98 -27.34 -14.94
N GLY A 794 7.64 -26.21 -14.72
CA GLY A 794 9.09 -26.12 -14.55
C GLY A 794 9.49 -25.60 -13.16
N LEU A 795 10.25 -26.41 -12.41
CA LEU A 795 10.83 -26.03 -11.12
C LEU A 795 12.34 -25.78 -11.28
N ALA A 796 12.78 -24.52 -11.16
CA ALA A 796 14.18 -24.14 -11.30
C ALA A 796 15.06 -24.50 -10.08
N TYR A 797 14.56 -25.33 -9.15
CA TYR A 797 15.27 -25.80 -7.96
C TYR A 797 15.06 -27.31 -7.76
N ASN A 798 16.00 -27.94 -7.06
CA ASN A 798 15.92 -29.33 -6.62
C ASN A 798 16.19 -29.41 -5.11
N GLY A 799 15.57 -30.35 -4.40
CA GLY A 799 15.77 -30.54 -2.96
C GLY A 799 14.47 -30.58 -2.16
N SER A 800 14.34 -29.73 -1.15
CA SER A 800 13.12 -29.64 -0.33
C SER A 800 12.01 -28.91 -1.08
N PHE A 801 10.81 -29.48 -1.10
CA PHE A 801 9.58 -28.87 -1.63
C PHE A 801 8.61 -28.46 -0.49
N SER A 802 9.15 -28.21 0.70
CA SER A 802 8.36 -27.86 1.90
C SER A 802 7.51 -26.60 1.72
N ASN A 803 8.03 -25.62 0.98
CA ASN A 803 7.38 -24.33 0.72
C ASN A 803 6.43 -24.36 -0.50
N LEU A 804 6.36 -25.48 -1.21
CA LEU A 804 5.40 -25.71 -2.28
C LEU A 804 4.13 -26.33 -1.69
N ASN A 805 3.06 -25.54 -1.59
CA ASN A 805 1.72 -25.98 -1.24
C ASN A 805 0.90 -26.14 -2.52
N SER A 806 1.03 -27.30 -3.16
CA SER A 806 0.41 -27.57 -4.45
C SER A 806 -0.49 -28.79 -4.38
N ASP A 807 -1.76 -28.63 -4.78
CA ASP A 807 -2.74 -29.71 -4.90
C ASP A 807 -3.93 -29.32 -5.78
N ARG A 808 -4.64 -30.33 -6.32
CA ARG A 808 -5.85 -30.17 -7.14
C ARG A 808 -5.65 -29.28 -8.36
N ASN A 809 -4.51 -29.39 -9.04
CA ASN A 809 -4.29 -28.79 -10.34
C ASN A 809 -4.52 -29.83 -11.44
N ASP A 810 -4.69 -29.40 -12.68
CA ASP A 810 -4.64 -30.27 -13.85
C ASP A 810 -3.37 -29.97 -14.65
N PHE A 811 -2.53 -30.99 -14.86
CA PHE A 811 -1.28 -30.87 -15.61
C PHE A 811 -1.34 -31.76 -16.84
N PHE A 812 -1.25 -31.15 -18.02
CA PHE A 812 -1.29 -31.90 -19.28
C PHE A 812 -0.20 -31.48 -20.25
N THR A 813 0.43 -32.49 -20.89
CA THR A 813 1.29 -32.30 -22.05
C THR A 813 0.93 -33.32 -23.13
N THR A 814 1.03 -32.93 -24.42
CA THR A 814 0.78 -33.85 -25.56
C THR A 814 1.80 -34.98 -25.65
N ALA A 815 3.00 -34.77 -25.12
CA ALA A 815 4.06 -35.78 -25.04
C ALA A 815 4.85 -35.65 -23.72
N SER A 816 5.44 -36.76 -23.27
CA SER A 816 6.38 -36.76 -22.14
C SER A 816 7.63 -35.95 -22.49
N PRO A 817 8.22 -35.19 -21.54
CA PRO A 817 7.91 -35.15 -20.10
C PRO A 817 6.74 -34.23 -19.70
N LEU A 818 6.15 -34.48 -18.52
CA LEU A 818 5.09 -33.63 -17.94
C LEU A 818 5.68 -32.40 -17.25
N ALA A 819 6.74 -32.60 -16.46
CA ALA A 819 7.38 -31.57 -15.65
C ALA A 819 8.90 -31.74 -15.59
N ILE A 820 9.60 -30.73 -15.06
CA ILE A 820 11.04 -30.76 -14.81
C ILE A 820 11.35 -30.14 -13.44
N ALA A 821 12.34 -30.71 -12.74
CA ALA A 821 12.85 -30.17 -11.48
C ALA A 821 14.38 -30.15 -11.46
N GLY A 822 14.96 -29.10 -10.87
CA GLY A 822 16.41 -28.94 -10.70
C GLY A 822 17.13 -28.16 -11.79
N GLY A 823 16.39 -27.48 -12.64
CA GLY A 823 16.91 -26.64 -13.72
C GLY A 823 15.90 -26.57 -14.85
N LEU A 824 15.90 -25.47 -15.61
CA LEU A 824 14.97 -25.30 -16.74
C LEU A 824 15.57 -25.73 -18.07
N ASN A 825 16.88 -26.03 -18.14
CA ASN A 825 17.66 -26.18 -19.37
C ASN A 825 17.25 -27.38 -20.26
N ASN A 826 17.66 -27.30 -21.54
CA ASN A 826 17.33 -28.30 -22.58
C ASN A 826 18.11 -29.62 -22.53
N THR A 827 19.09 -29.75 -21.63
CA THR A 827 19.90 -30.97 -21.40
C THR A 827 19.57 -31.52 -20.02
N PRO A 828 18.40 -32.15 -19.82
CA PRO A 828 17.76 -32.11 -18.54
C PRO A 828 18.16 -33.32 -17.70
N SER A 829 18.88 -33.06 -16.61
CA SER A 829 18.78 -33.88 -15.41
C SER A 829 17.49 -33.48 -14.68
N GLY A 830 16.57 -34.42 -14.42
CA GLY A 830 15.38 -34.13 -13.58
C GLY A 830 14.04 -34.02 -14.32
N ASN A 831 13.91 -34.61 -15.52
CA ASN A 831 12.60 -34.77 -16.18
C ASN A 831 11.68 -35.69 -15.38
N LEU A 832 10.41 -35.33 -15.31
CA LEU A 832 9.33 -36.07 -14.67
C LEU A 832 8.32 -36.43 -15.74
N THR A 833 8.26 -37.71 -16.08
CA THR A 833 7.56 -38.21 -17.27
C THR A 833 6.04 -38.13 -17.17
N ASN A 834 5.49 -38.17 -15.96
CA ASN A 834 4.06 -38.17 -15.68
C ASN A 834 3.78 -37.64 -14.27
N LEU A 835 2.49 -37.55 -13.92
CA LEU A 835 2.04 -37.02 -12.64
C LEU A 835 2.54 -37.86 -11.45
N ALA A 836 2.58 -39.19 -11.60
CA ALA A 836 3.07 -40.08 -10.55
C ALA A 836 4.56 -39.85 -10.24
N ALA A 837 5.40 -39.59 -11.25
CA ALA A 837 6.80 -39.24 -11.06
C ALA A 837 6.97 -37.89 -10.33
N TYR A 838 6.10 -36.92 -10.65
CA TYR A 838 6.08 -35.62 -9.97
C TYR A 838 5.63 -35.73 -8.50
N GLN A 839 4.57 -36.48 -8.23
CA GLN A 839 4.08 -36.77 -6.88
C GLN A 839 5.15 -37.51 -6.05
N ALA A 840 5.85 -38.49 -6.64
CA ALA A 840 6.90 -39.23 -5.95
C ALA A 840 8.10 -38.35 -5.58
N LEU A 841 8.48 -37.39 -6.43
CA LEU A 841 9.59 -36.48 -6.14
C LEU A 841 9.22 -35.44 -5.07
N THR A 842 8.03 -34.85 -5.18
CA THR A 842 7.66 -33.65 -4.40
C THR A 842 6.84 -33.95 -3.15
N GLY A 843 6.11 -35.07 -3.14
CA GLY A 843 5.07 -35.36 -2.16
C GLY A 843 3.84 -34.46 -2.26
N LYS A 844 3.65 -33.75 -3.39
CA LYS A 844 2.56 -32.79 -3.62
C LYS A 844 1.59 -33.30 -4.69
N ASP A 845 0.47 -32.59 -4.89
CA ASP A 845 -0.48 -32.83 -5.99
C ASP A 845 -1.13 -34.22 -6.00
N MET A 846 -1.49 -34.73 -4.82
CA MET A 846 -2.11 -36.06 -4.69
C MET A 846 -3.53 -36.13 -5.27
N ASN A 847 -4.26 -35.01 -5.26
CA ASN A 847 -5.61 -34.91 -5.81
C ASN A 847 -5.65 -34.26 -7.20
N SER A 848 -4.47 -33.91 -7.74
CA SER A 848 -4.33 -33.31 -9.05
C SER A 848 -4.62 -34.30 -10.19
N LYS A 849 -4.91 -33.75 -11.37
CA LYS A 849 -5.30 -34.48 -12.57
C LYS A 849 -4.25 -34.34 -13.67
N ASN A 850 -4.33 -35.26 -14.62
CA ASN A 850 -3.60 -35.21 -15.88
C ASN A 850 -4.58 -35.63 -16.97
N ALA A 851 -5.44 -34.69 -17.34
CA ALA A 851 -6.44 -34.83 -18.38
C ALA A 851 -6.28 -33.70 -19.39
N LEU A 852 -6.68 -33.89 -20.64
CA LEU A 852 -6.79 -32.79 -21.59
C LEU A 852 -8.20 -32.18 -21.45
N PRO A 853 -8.35 -30.93 -20.98
CA PRO A 853 -9.64 -30.28 -20.91
C PRO A 853 -10.23 -30.03 -22.30
N GLU A 854 -11.56 -30.10 -22.39
CA GLU A 854 -12.29 -29.71 -23.60
C GLU A 854 -12.80 -28.28 -23.47
N PHE A 855 -12.12 -27.35 -24.15
CA PHE A 855 -12.50 -25.95 -24.20
C PHE A 855 -13.49 -25.65 -25.33
N VAL A 856 -14.28 -24.58 -25.21
CA VAL A 856 -15.22 -24.12 -26.25
C VAL A 856 -14.52 -23.95 -27.61
N SER A 857 -13.30 -23.39 -27.63
CA SER A 857 -12.46 -23.35 -28.84
C SER A 857 -10.97 -23.19 -28.52
N SER A 858 -10.12 -23.06 -29.54
CA SER A 858 -8.70 -22.72 -29.34
C SER A 858 -8.47 -21.26 -28.93
N THR A 859 -9.48 -20.40 -29.08
CA THR A 859 -9.43 -18.97 -28.73
C THR A 859 -10.33 -18.60 -27.55
N ASP A 860 -10.96 -19.60 -26.95
CA ASP A 860 -11.93 -19.45 -25.87
C ASP A 860 -11.75 -20.63 -24.92
N LEU A 861 -11.18 -20.37 -23.74
CA LEU A 861 -10.81 -21.39 -22.77
C LEU A 861 -11.90 -21.64 -21.71
N HIS A 862 -13.13 -21.18 -21.92
CA HIS A 862 -14.25 -21.67 -21.11
C HIS A 862 -14.39 -23.18 -21.30
N LEU A 863 -14.65 -23.87 -20.20
CA LEU A 863 -14.81 -25.30 -20.15
C LEU A 863 -16.19 -25.66 -20.69
N THR A 864 -16.24 -26.72 -21.50
CA THR A 864 -17.51 -27.29 -21.94
C THR A 864 -18.03 -28.30 -20.91
N THR A 865 -19.31 -28.68 -21.00
CA THR A 865 -19.89 -29.77 -20.20
C THR A 865 -19.51 -31.17 -20.74
N ALA A 866 -18.36 -31.30 -21.39
CA ALA A 866 -17.88 -32.57 -21.92
C ALA A 866 -17.53 -33.55 -20.79
N ALA A 867 -17.67 -34.85 -21.08
CA ALA A 867 -17.42 -35.91 -20.10
C ALA A 867 -16.02 -35.83 -19.46
N VAL A 868 -15.00 -35.42 -20.23
CA VAL A 868 -13.63 -35.25 -19.69
C VAL A 868 -13.56 -34.16 -18.62
N ASN A 869 -14.27 -33.05 -18.80
CA ASN A 869 -14.32 -31.95 -17.83
C ASN A 869 -15.17 -32.33 -16.61
N LEU A 870 -16.35 -32.92 -16.82
CA LEU A 870 -17.23 -33.35 -15.72
C LEU A 870 -16.56 -34.40 -14.80
N ILE A 871 -15.75 -35.29 -15.37
CA ILE A 871 -15.06 -36.34 -14.60
C ILE A 871 -13.84 -35.77 -13.86
N ASN A 872 -13.07 -34.89 -14.50
CA ASN A 872 -11.75 -34.50 -14.00
C ASN A 872 -11.69 -33.12 -13.33
N LEU A 873 -12.56 -32.18 -13.72
CA LEU A 873 -12.43 -30.76 -13.36
C LEU A 873 -13.61 -30.25 -12.53
N ASP A 874 -14.84 -30.63 -12.90
CA ASP A 874 -16.09 -30.24 -12.24
C ASP A 874 -16.12 -30.72 -10.77
N GLY A 875 -16.20 -29.78 -9.84
CA GLY A 875 -16.23 -30.00 -8.40
C GLY A 875 -14.99 -30.72 -7.84
N LYS A 876 -13.87 -30.70 -8.56
CA LYS A 876 -12.61 -31.38 -8.13
C LYS A 876 -11.62 -30.44 -7.46
N GLY A 877 -11.85 -29.13 -7.50
CA GLY A 877 -11.07 -28.12 -6.79
C GLY A 877 -11.28 -28.16 -5.28
N ALA A 878 -10.58 -27.28 -4.57
CA ALA A 878 -10.79 -27.00 -3.15
C ALA A 878 -11.11 -25.51 -2.94
N PRO A 879 -12.02 -25.16 -2.01
CA PRO A 879 -12.28 -23.76 -1.67
C PRO A 879 -10.99 -23.04 -1.23
N VAL A 880 -10.69 -21.92 -1.88
CA VAL A 880 -9.55 -21.02 -1.59
C VAL A 880 -10.02 -19.56 -1.60
N SER A 881 -9.12 -18.57 -1.49
CA SER A 881 -9.48 -17.16 -1.28
C SER A 881 -10.32 -16.51 -2.38
N THR A 882 -10.30 -17.05 -3.60
CA THR A 882 -11.06 -16.53 -4.75
C THR A 882 -12.45 -17.15 -4.81
N THR A 883 -13.51 -16.33 -4.79
CA THR A 883 -14.92 -16.77 -4.65
C THR A 883 -15.79 -16.58 -5.89
N ILE A 884 -15.28 -15.90 -6.89
CA ILE A 884 -15.91 -15.74 -8.21
C ILE A 884 -14.96 -16.29 -9.27
N ASP A 885 -15.45 -16.62 -10.45
CA ASP A 885 -14.66 -17.06 -11.59
C ASP A 885 -14.42 -15.92 -12.61
N ILE A 886 -13.94 -16.23 -13.82
CA ILE A 886 -13.63 -15.23 -14.85
C ILE A 886 -14.85 -14.50 -15.42
N ASP A 887 -16.02 -15.15 -15.42
CA ASP A 887 -17.28 -14.61 -15.93
C ASP A 887 -18.14 -13.98 -14.82
N CYS A 888 -17.57 -13.90 -13.60
CA CYS A 888 -18.20 -13.40 -12.39
C CYS A 888 -19.25 -14.35 -11.79
N ASP A 889 -19.27 -15.61 -12.20
CA ASP A 889 -20.08 -16.64 -11.57
C ASP A 889 -19.50 -17.01 -10.19
N THR A 890 -20.39 -17.30 -9.26
CA THR A 890 -20.00 -17.62 -7.88
C THR A 890 -19.51 -19.05 -7.81
N ARG A 891 -18.30 -19.24 -7.26
CA ARG A 891 -17.72 -20.57 -7.09
C ARG A 891 -18.39 -21.34 -5.95
N SER A 892 -18.45 -22.66 -6.11
CA SER A 892 -18.93 -23.55 -5.06
C SER A 892 -18.08 -23.44 -3.79
N VAL A 893 -18.73 -23.21 -2.65
CA VAL A 893 -18.07 -23.06 -1.35
C VAL A 893 -17.51 -24.36 -0.79
N SER A 894 -17.85 -25.51 -1.38
CA SER A 894 -17.37 -26.83 -0.97
C SER A 894 -16.59 -27.56 -2.07
N ASN A 895 -17.04 -27.46 -3.32
CA ASN A 895 -16.50 -28.21 -4.44
C ASN A 895 -16.39 -27.29 -5.68
N PRO A 896 -15.46 -26.34 -5.71
CA PRO A 896 -15.27 -25.49 -6.88
C PRO A 896 -14.58 -26.25 -8.01
N ASP A 897 -14.63 -25.70 -9.22
CA ASP A 897 -14.00 -26.31 -10.39
C ASP A 897 -12.49 -26.04 -10.45
N ILE A 898 -11.76 -26.95 -11.08
CA ILE A 898 -10.36 -26.70 -11.44
C ILE A 898 -10.35 -25.82 -12.70
N GLY A 899 -9.75 -24.64 -12.63
CA GLY A 899 -9.64 -23.68 -13.73
C GLY A 899 -10.24 -22.30 -13.44
N ALA A 900 -10.05 -21.37 -14.38
CA ALA A 900 -10.52 -19.98 -14.31
C ALA A 900 -12.04 -19.83 -14.52
N ASP A 901 -12.69 -20.87 -14.97
CA ASP A 901 -14.09 -20.94 -15.34
C ASP A 901 -14.79 -21.95 -14.41
N GLU A 902 -15.95 -21.57 -13.87
CA GLU A 902 -16.83 -22.47 -13.15
C GLU A 902 -17.88 -22.97 -14.14
N ILE A 903 -17.82 -24.26 -14.49
CA ILE A 903 -18.89 -24.89 -15.25
C ILE A 903 -20.10 -24.89 -14.32
N ALA A 904 -21.29 -24.60 -14.86
CA ALA A 904 -22.52 -24.92 -14.16
C ALA A 904 -22.56 -26.45 -13.92
N GLY A 905 -22.00 -26.87 -12.79
CA GLY A 905 -21.91 -28.26 -12.37
C GLY A 905 -23.31 -28.84 -12.21
N CYS A 906 -23.38 -30.16 -12.32
CA CYS A 906 -24.65 -30.86 -12.19
C CYS A 906 -25.06 -30.93 -10.72
N ASP A 907 -26.26 -30.47 -10.33
CA ASP A 907 -26.77 -30.72 -8.98
C ASP A 907 -27.03 -32.23 -8.82
N TYR A 908 -26.19 -32.91 -8.04
CA TYR A 908 -26.26 -34.35 -7.89
C TYR A 908 -27.47 -34.79 -7.07
N PRO A 909 -28.12 -35.93 -7.42
CA PRO A 909 -29.30 -36.43 -6.74
C PRO A 909 -29.03 -36.75 -5.27
N THR A 910 -29.99 -36.42 -4.39
CA THR A 910 -29.93 -36.73 -2.95
C THR A 910 -30.94 -37.82 -2.58
N ILE A 911 -30.51 -38.82 -1.81
CA ILE A 911 -31.39 -39.88 -1.28
C ILE A 911 -31.52 -39.69 0.22
N SER A 912 -32.73 -39.41 0.70
CA SER A 912 -33.04 -39.19 2.11
C SER A 912 -33.33 -40.49 2.87
N SER A 913 -33.97 -41.47 2.21
CA SER A 913 -34.26 -42.78 2.83
C SER A 913 -34.57 -43.86 1.81
N LEU A 914 -34.36 -45.12 2.19
CA LEU A 914 -34.81 -46.31 1.49
C LEU A 914 -35.74 -47.14 2.40
N SER A 915 -36.77 -47.73 1.81
CA SER A 915 -37.72 -48.61 2.50
C SER A 915 -38.20 -49.73 1.57
N ALA A 916 -38.70 -50.82 2.16
CA ALA A 916 -39.42 -51.88 1.48
C ALA A 916 -40.79 -52.05 2.16
N ASP A 917 -41.83 -52.32 1.38
CA ASP A 917 -43.18 -52.56 1.90
C ASP A 917 -43.28 -53.87 2.72
N VAL A 918 -42.49 -54.89 2.34
CA VAL A 918 -42.40 -56.17 3.03
C VAL A 918 -40.93 -56.62 3.11
N ASN A 919 -40.42 -56.80 4.33
CA ASN A 919 -39.10 -57.36 4.61
C ASN A 919 -39.05 -57.94 6.04
N PRO A 920 -38.83 -59.25 6.25
CA PRO A 920 -38.57 -60.28 5.23
C PRO A 920 -39.79 -60.60 4.36
N ILE A 921 -39.58 -61.01 3.12
CA ILE A 921 -40.66 -61.56 2.29
C ILE A 921 -41.00 -63.00 2.70
N PRO A 922 -42.27 -63.44 2.56
CA PRO A 922 -42.69 -64.74 3.08
C PRO A 922 -42.00 -65.92 2.38
N CYS A 923 -41.94 -65.88 1.04
CA CYS A 923 -41.52 -67.00 0.23
C CYS A 923 -40.60 -66.53 -0.92
N SER A 924 -39.74 -67.44 -1.37
CA SER A 924 -38.85 -67.21 -2.51
C SER A 924 -39.67 -66.82 -3.74
N GLY A 925 -39.29 -65.73 -4.42
CA GLY A 925 -40.00 -65.22 -5.61
C GLY A 925 -41.21 -64.33 -5.31
N ASN A 926 -41.55 -64.07 -4.04
CA ASN A 926 -42.57 -63.08 -3.70
C ASN A 926 -42.06 -61.66 -3.97
N ALA A 927 -42.96 -60.76 -4.39
CA ALA A 927 -42.62 -59.38 -4.66
C ALA A 927 -42.41 -58.56 -3.38
N ALA A 928 -41.40 -57.68 -3.39
CA ALA A 928 -41.23 -56.55 -2.47
C ALA A 928 -41.11 -55.26 -3.30
N ASN A 929 -41.85 -54.23 -2.92
CA ASN A 929 -41.71 -52.90 -3.53
C ASN A 929 -40.67 -52.08 -2.76
N LEU A 930 -39.54 -51.82 -3.39
CA LEU A 930 -38.49 -50.95 -2.87
C LEU A 930 -38.83 -49.51 -3.21
N THR A 931 -38.86 -48.63 -2.21
CA THR A 931 -39.16 -47.20 -2.39
C THR A 931 -38.02 -46.35 -1.84
N LEU A 932 -37.60 -45.36 -2.62
CA LEU A 932 -36.70 -44.30 -2.21
C LEU A 932 -37.45 -42.98 -2.02
N VAL A 933 -36.97 -42.16 -1.08
CA VAL A 933 -37.35 -40.74 -0.97
C VAL A 933 -36.09 -39.92 -1.20
N GLY A 934 -36.15 -38.96 -2.13
CA GLY A 934 -34.99 -38.16 -2.51
C GLY A 934 -35.34 -37.13 -3.59
N THR A 935 -34.40 -36.23 -3.88
CA THR A 935 -34.49 -35.26 -4.99
C THR A 935 -33.58 -35.71 -6.13
N LEU A 936 -34.10 -35.75 -7.35
CA LEU A 936 -33.29 -36.09 -8.52
C LEU A 936 -32.26 -35.00 -8.84
N ASN A 937 -32.58 -33.76 -8.49
CA ASN A 937 -31.84 -32.59 -8.93
C ASN A 937 -31.64 -32.66 -10.45
N ASP A 938 -30.41 -32.62 -10.97
CA ASP A 938 -30.15 -32.65 -12.41
C ASP A 938 -30.04 -34.06 -13.01
N ALA A 939 -30.20 -35.12 -12.20
CA ALA A 939 -30.36 -36.46 -12.72
C ALA A 939 -31.73 -36.61 -13.40
N THR A 940 -31.78 -37.31 -14.54
CA THR A 940 -33.06 -37.49 -15.24
C THR A 940 -33.93 -38.59 -14.64
N ASP A 941 -33.33 -39.55 -13.92
CA ASP A 941 -34.05 -40.73 -13.43
C ASP A 941 -33.29 -41.46 -12.30
N TRP A 942 -34.00 -42.25 -11.49
CA TRP A 942 -33.39 -43.15 -10.51
C TRP A 942 -33.14 -44.51 -11.15
N LYS A 943 -31.95 -45.07 -10.98
CA LYS A 943 -31.56 -46.40 -11.51
C LYS A 943 -31.30 -47.36 -10.36
N TRP A 944 -32.02 -48.48 -10.37
CA TRP A 944 -31.87 -49.56 -9.40
C TRP A 944 -31.05 -50.71 -9.97
N TYR A 945 -30.19 -51.29 -9.14
CA TYR A 945 -29.24 -52.33 -9.53
C TYR A 945 -29.19 -53.47 -8.52
N LYS A 946 -28.80 -54.67 -8.98
CA LYS A 946 -28.40 -55.84 -8.18
C LYS A 946 -26.92 -56.15 -8.37
N GLY A 947 -26.25 -56.55 -7.29
CA GLY A 947 -24.83 -56.93 -7.28
C GLY A 947 -23.82 -55.77 -7.24
N GLY A 948 -24.31 -54.52 -7.24
CA GLY A 948 -23.51 -53.30 -7.15
C GLY A 948 -24.04 -52.20 -8.08
N CYS A 949 -23.65 -50.95 -7.85
CA CYS A 949 -24.01 -49.83 -8.73
C CYS A 949 -23.53 -50.06 -10.17
N GLY A 950 -24.40 -49.84 -11.16
CA GLY A 950 -24.02 -49.97 -12.58
C GLY A 950 -23.76 -51.41 -13.04
N MET A 951 -24.10 -52.42 -12.22
CA MET A 951 -24.02 -53.83 -12.57
C MET A 951 -25.30 -54.28 -13.28
N THR A 952 -26.10 -55.16 -12.67
CA THR A 952 -27.34 -55.64 -13.29
C THR A 952 -28.47 -54.65 -12.98
N MET A 953 -29.06 -54.03 -13.99
CA MET A 953 -30.17 -53.07 -13.81
C MET A 953 -31.48 -53.81 -13.52
N GLU A 954 -32.18 -53.41 -12.46
CA GLU A 954 -33.43 -54.01 -12.00
C GLU A 954 -34.66 -53.14 -12.35
N GLY A 955 -34.48 -51.82 -12.44
CA GLY A 955 -35.57 -50.92 -12.80
C GLY A 955 -35.24 -49.43 -12.66
N THR A 956 -36.24 -48.60 -12.95
CA THR A 956 -36.15 -47.14 -12.96
C THR A 956 -37.24 -46.48 -12.13
N GLY A 957 -36.97 -45.31 -11.57
CA GLY A 957 -37.93 -44.51 -10.81
C GLY A 957 -37.81 -44.63 -9.29
N THR A 958 -38.68 -43.93 -8.57
CA THR A 958 -38.65 -43.85 -7.10
C THR A 958 -39.06 -45.14 -6.41
N THR A 959 -39.81 -46.01 -7.11
CA THR A 959 -40.26 -47.30 -6.59
C THR A 959 -40.08 -48.38 -7.66
N ILE A 960 -39.55 -49.54 -7.27
CA ILE A 960 -39.49 -50.74 -8.12
C ILE A 960 -40.01 -51.97 -7.38
N ALA A 961 -40.60 -52.92 -8.11
CA ALA A 961 -40.97 -54.22 -7.59
C ALA A 961 -39.85 -55.23 -7.88
N VAL A 962 -39.38 -55.94 -6.85
CA VAL A 962 -38.35 -56.99 -6.97
C VAL A 962 -38.87 -58.32 -6.44
N MET A 963 -38.46 -59.45 -7.04
CA MET A 963 -38.88 -60.80 -6.63
C MET A 963 -37.65 -61.66 -6.31
N PRO A 964 -36.97 -61.43 -5.16
CA PRO A 964 -35.76 -62.16 -4.83
C PRO A 964 -36.06 -63.63 -4.48
N ASP A 965 -35.23 -64.53 -4.99
CA ASP A 965 -35.28 -65.97 -4.75
C ASP A 965 -34.36 -66.43 -3.59
N ALA A 966 -33.39 -65.59 -3.24
CA ALA A 966 -32.53 -65.66 -2.07
C ALA A 966 -32.31 -64.25 -1.47
N ALA A 967 -31.74 -64.16 -0.26
CA ALA A 967 -31.42 -62.88 0.36
C ALA A 967 -30.57 -62.01 -0.59
N THR A 968 -31.09 -60.86 -1.00
CA THR A 968 -30.52 -60.04 -2.07
C THR A 968 -30.41 -58.58 -1.64
N THR A 969 -29.29 -57.94 -1.96
CA THR A 969 -29.06 -56.51 -1.75
C THR A 969 -29.21 -55.75 -3.06
N TYR A 970 -30.05 -54.70 -3.03
CA TYR A 970 -30.31 -53.80 -4.14
C TYR A 970 -29.66 -52.44 -3.87
N TYR A 971 -29.23 -51.77 -4.94
CA TYR A 971 -28.52 -50.48 -4.90
C TYR A 971 -29.26 -49.47 -5.77
N VAL A 972 -29.32 -48.20 -5.35
CA VAL A 972 -29.94 -47.14 -6.15
C VAL A 972 -29.12 -45.87 -6.15
N ARG A 973 -29.10 -45.20 -7.31
CA ARG A 973 -28.55 -43.85 -7.52
C ARG A 973 -29.31 -43.14 -8.64
N GLY A 974 -29.29 -41.81 -8.65
CA GLY A 974 -29.82 -41.05 -9.78
C GLY A 974 -28.80 -40.99 -10.93
N GLU A 975 -29.28 -41.10 -12.17
CA GLU A 975 -28.47 -41.06 -13.39
C GLU A 975 -29.17 -40.30 -14.54
N GLY A 976 -28.35 -39.89 -15.50
CA GLY A 976 -28.74 -39.16 -16.71
C GLY A 976 -28.78 -37.65 -16.50
N GLY A 977 -29.10 -36.88 -17.54
CA GLY A 977 -28.79 -35.45 -17.57
C GLY A 977 -27.28 -35.24 -17.64
N CYS A 978 -26.73 -34.34 -16.83
CA CYS A 978 -25.27 -34.17 -16.66
C CYS A 978 -24.67 -35.05 -15.53
N VAL A 979 -25.48 -35.87 -14.82
CA VAL A 979 -25.02 -36.69 -13.69
C VAL A 979 -24.42 -38.01 -14.16
N THR A 980 -23.11 -38.20 -13.94
CA THR A 980 -22.41 -39.48 -14.17
C THR A 980 -21.85 -40.08 -12.87
N GLY A 981 -22.30 -41.28 -12.49
CA GLY A 981 -21.59 -42.13 -11.52
C GLY A 981 -21.64 -41.70 -10.05
N ASN A 982 -22.81 -41.34 -9.51
CA ASN A 982 -22.97 -41.07 -8.07
C ASN A 982 -22.85 -42.36 -7.19
N THR A 983 -22.59 -42.16 -5.90
CA THR A 983 -22.53 -43.19 -4.85
C THR A 983 -23.92 -43.78 -4.60
N CYS A 984 -24.07 -45.11 -4.56
CA CYS A 984 -25.38 -45.69 -4.26
C CYS A 984 -25.65 -45.78 -2.78
N LEU A 985 -26.94 -45.76 -2.45
CA LEU A 985 -27.47 -46.32 -1.22
C LEU A 985 -27.98 -47.74 -1.49
N SER A 986 -28.04 -48.59 -0.45
CA SER A 986 -28.46 -49.99 -0.61
C SER A 986 -29.49 -50.45 0.41
N ILE A 987 -30.32 -51.41 0.03
CA ILE A 987 -31.30 -52.09 0.89
C ILE A 987 -31.25 -53.61 0.65
N SER A 988 -31.27 -54.40 1.74
CA SER A 988 -31.25 -55.86 1.69
C SER A 988 -32.62 -56.45 1.99
N ILE A 989 -33.11 -57.33 1.12
CA ILE A 989 -34.35 -58.09 1.30
C ILE A 989 -34.02 -59.53 1.69
N THR A 990 -34.61 -60.00 2.79
CA THR A 990 -34.44 -61.37 3.32
C THR A 990 -35.72 -62.19 3.15
N ILE A 991 -35.62 -63.52 3.23
CA ILE A 991 -36.75 -64.45 3.07
C ILE A 991 -37.00 -65.16 4.41
N SER A 992 -38.26 -65.21 4.85
CA SER A 992 -38.64 -65.82 6.13
C SER A 992 -38.64 -67.35 6.11
N GLY A 993 -38.90 -68.00 4.97
CA GLY A 993 -38.91 -69.46 4.82
C GLY A 993 -40.12 -70.14 5.47
N ALA A 994 -40.25 -71.47 5.31
CA ALA A 994 -41.40 -72.30 5.73
C ALA A 994 -41.52 -72.46 7.27
N LEU A 995 -41.58 -71.33 7.97
CA LEU A 995 -41.66 -71.19 9.41
C LEU A 995 -43.03 -70.62 9.78
N THR A 996 -43.74 -71.29 10.69
CA THR A 996 -45.00 -70.78 11.25
C THR A 996 -44.70 -69.85 12.42
N THR A 997 -45.16 -68.61 12.34
CA THR A 997 -44.88 -67.55 13.33
C THR A 997 -46.12 -67.02 14.05
N ASN A 998 -47.33 -67.46 13.71
CA ASN A 998 -48.55 -67.09 14.44
C ASN A 998 -49.63 -68.19 14.43
N THR A 999 -50.70 -68.00 15.22
CA THR A 999 -51.79 -68.98 15.39
C THR A 999 -52.98 -68.78 14.44
N ASN A 1000 -52.86 -67.87 13.46
CA ASN A 1000 -53.95 -67.57 12.53
C ASN A 1000 -54.19 -68.74 11.57
N ASP A 1001 -55.43 -68.89 11.10
CA ASP A 1001 -55.83 -69.92 10.14
C ASP A 1001 -55.27 -69.66 8.71
N GLY A 1002 -54.96 -68.40 8.39
CA GLY A 1002 -54.41 -67.99 7.10
C GLY A 1002 -53.72 -66.62 7.17
N GLY A 1003 -53.01 -66.25 6.10
CA GLY A 1003 -52.21 -65.02 6.01
C GLY A 1003 -50.78 -65.16 6.54
N ALA A 1004 -49.97 -64.11 6.36
CA ALA A 1004 -48.52 -64.12 6.55
C ALA A 1004 -48.12 -64.74 7.90
N GLY A 1005 -47.24 -65.73 7.87
CA GLY A 1005 -46.74 -66.43 9.07
C GLY A 1005 -47.68 -67.52 9.64
N SER A 1006 -48.84 -67.78 9.03
CA SER A 1006 -49.72 -68.90 9.43
C SER A 1006 -49.19 -70.26 8.99
N LEU A 1007 -49.63 -71.34 9.66
CA LEU A 1007 -49.28 -72.72 9.28
C LEU A 1007 -49.74 -73.04 7.85
N ARG A 1008 -50.88 -72.48 7.43
CA ARG A 1008 -51.42 -72.66 6.09
C ARG A 1008 -50.53 -72.02 5.03
N GLU A 1009 -49.98 -70.84 5.29
CA GLU A 1009 -49.02 -70.19 4.38
C GLU A 1009 -47.68 -70.91 4.38
N ALA A 1010 -47.21 -71.37 5.54
CA ALA A 1010 -45.99 -72.18 5.62
C ALA A 1010 -46.12 -73.49 4.81
N ILE A 1011 -47.26 -74.20 4.91
CA ILE A 1011 -47.57 -75.38 4.08
C ILE A 1011 -47.58 -75.02 2.60
N THR A 1012 -48.16 -73.87 2.24
CA THR A 1012 -48.20 -73.43 0.84
C THR A 1012 -46.78 -73.21 0.31
N CYS A 1013 -45.91 -72.57 1.09
CA CYS A 1013 -44.56 -72.20 0.67
C CYS A 1013 -43.50 -73.30 0.80
N ALA A 1014 -43.75 -74.36 1.56
CA ALA A 1014 -42.84 -75.51 1.65
C ALA A 1014 -42.69 -76.23 0.30
N GLY A 1015 -41.49 -76.72 -0.01
CA GLY A 1015 -41.22 -77.65 -1.10
C GLY A 1015 -41.60 -79.10 -0.75
N ASP A 1016 -41.48 -80.00 -1.74
CA ASP A 1016 -41.61 -81.44 -1.51
C ASP A 1016 -40.44 -81.96 -0.66
N GLY A 1017 -40.73 -82.65 0.43
CA GLY A 1017 -39.78 -83.16 1.41
C GLY A 1017 -39.43 -82.19 2.54
N ASP A 1018 -39.98 -80.98 2.55
CA ASP A 1018 -39.62 -79.95 3.53
C ASP A 1018 -40.10 -80.27 4.95
N THR A 1019 -39.33 -79.78 5.92
CA THR A 1019 -39.72 -79.78 7.34
C THR A 1019 -40.23 -78.40 7.74
N LEU A 1020 -41.51 -78.35 8.05
CA LEU A 1020 -42.19 -77.21 8.64
C LEU A 1020 -41.91 -77.17 10.14
N ALA A 1021 -41.34 -76.05 10.58
CA ALA A 1021 -41.10 -75.76 11.99
C ALA A 1021 -42.01 -74.62 12.46
N PHE A 1022 -42.15 -74.48 13.78
CA PHE A 1022 -42.81 -73.32 14.38
C PHE A 1022 -41.79 -72.47 15.15
N ASP A 1023 -41.95 -71.15 15.07
CA ASP A 1023 -41.04 -70.21 15.73
C ASP A 1023 -41.17 -70.30 17.26
N PRO A 1024 -40.13 -70.77 17.98
CA PRO A 1024 -40.18 -70.92 19.43
C PRO A 1024 -40.17 -69.57 20.17
N GLY A 1025 -39.85 -68.46 19.48
CA GLY A 1025 -39.90 -67.10 20.03
C GLY A 1025 -41.28 -66.47 19.97
N VAL A 1026 -42.21 -67.02 19.18
CA VAL A 1026 -43.55 -66.43 18.96
C VAL A 1026 -44.68 -67.37 19.39
N LEU A 1027 -44.54 -68.69 19.25
CA LEU A 1027 -45.53 -69.67 19.72
C LEU A 1027 -45.05 -70.36 21.00
N ASN A 1028 -45.78 -70.14 22.11
CA ASN A 1028 -45.47 -70.70 23.42
C ASN A 1028 -46.05 -72.11 23.60
N MET A 1029 -45.52 -72.86 24.58
CA MET A 1029 -46.00 -74.22 24.89
C MET A 1029 -47.49 -74.21 25.28
N GLY A 1030 -48.32 -74.87 24.47
CA GLY A 1030 -49.77 -74.97 24.69
C GLY A 1030 -50.63 -74.01 23.86
N ASP A 1031 -50.01 -73.12 23.07
CA ASP A 1031 -50.74 -72.29 22.09
C ASP A 1031 -51.47 -73.18 21.07
N THR A 1032 -52.65 -72.72 20.66
CA THR A 1032 -53.55 -73.48 19.80
C THR A 1032 -53.75 -72.75 18.47
N ILE A 1033 -53.31 -73.38 17.39
CA ILE A 1033 -53.59 -72.97 16.01
C ILE A 1033 -55.00 -73.43 15.67
N MET A 1034 -55.87 -72.49 15.34
CA MET A 1034 -57.29 -72.74 15.09
C MET A 1034 -57.54 -72.84 13.59
N ILE A 1035 -57.96 -74.03 13.13
CA ILE A 1035 -58.31 -74.31 11.74
C ILE A 1035 -59.83 -74.21 11.60
N SER A 1036 -60.30 -73.20 10.87
CA SER A 1036 -61.71 -72.81 10.76
C SER A 1036 -62.22 -72.71 9.31
N SER A 1037 -61.32 -72.52 8.34
CA SER A 1037 -61.64 -72.26 6.93
C SER A 1037 -61.55 -73.49 6.02
N GLY A 1038 -61.57 -74.71 6.58
CA GLY A 1038 -61.36 -75.97 5.86
C GLY A 1038 -60.06 -76.68 6.26
N ALA A 1039 -59.94 -77.95 5.89
CA ALA A 1039 -58.77 -78.76 6.20
C ALA A 1039 -57.48 -78.15 5.61
N LEU A 1040 -56.34 -78.47 6.23
CA LEU A 1040 -55.02 -78.21 5.69
C LEU A 1040 -54.69 -79.33 4.71
N THR A 1041 -54.85 -79.04 3.41
CA THR A 1041 -54.55 -79.99 2.33
C THR A 1041 -53.04 -80.20 2.22
N ILE A 1042 -52.62 -81.46 2.21
CA ILE A 1042 -51.24 -81.90 2.05
C ILE A 1042 -51.13 -82.62 0.71
N SER A 1043 -50.71 -81.86 -0.30
CA SER A 1043 -50.55 -82.32 -1.69
C SER A 1043 -49.08 -82.60 -2.07
N LYS A 1044 -48.19 -82.67 -1.07
CA LYS A 1044 -46.75 -82.92 -1.21
C LYS A 1044 -46.21 -83.62 0.04
N ASN A 1045 -45.02 -84.21 -0.04
CA ASN A 1045 -44.35 -84.86 1.08
C ASN A 1045 -43.90 -83.79 2.08
N LEU A 1046 -44.43 -83.81 3.31
CA LEU A 1046 -44.11 -82.81 4.32
C LEU A 1046 -43.85 -83.44 5.68
N PHE A 1047 -42.92 -82.84 6.40
CA PHE A 1047 -42.67 -83.11 7.82
C PHE A 1047 -43.14 -81.89 8.62
N ILE A 1048 -44.00 -82.09 9.61
CA ILE A 1048 -44.33 -81.06 10.60
C ILE A 1048 -43.77 -81.53 11.93
N ASP A 1049 -42.68 -80.90 12.38
CA ASP A 1049 -41.95 -81.26 13.59
C ASP A 1049 -41.67 -80.02 14.44
N GLN A 1050 -42.20 -80.00 15.67
CA GLN A 1050 -41.94 -78.93 16.63
C GLN A 1050 -40.62 -79.13 17.41
N GLY A 1051 -39.92 -80.24 17.19
CA GLY A 1051 -38.77 -80.63 17.98
C GLY A 1051 -39.12 -81.02 19.42
N PRO A 1052 -38.14 -81.48 20.22
CA PRO A 1052 -38.37 -82.13 21.51
C PRO A 1052 -38.74 -81.18 22.68
N SER A 1053 -38.78 -79.86 22.46
CA SER A 1053 -38.78 -78.85 23.53
C SER A 1053 -40.14 -78.20 23.81
N GLY A 1054 -41.21 -78.59 23.12
CA GLY A 1054 -42.55 -78.04 23.31
C GLY A 1054 -43.59 -78.71 22.42
N ILE A 1055 -44.87 -78.57 22.78
CA ILE A 1055 -46.01 -79.15 22.05
C ILE A 1055 -46.88 -78.02 21.52
N VAL A 1056 -47.05 -77.95 20.19
CA VAL A 1056 -48.03 -77.07 19.52
C VAL A 1056 -49.36 -77.81 19.39
N LYS A 1057 -50.46 -77.11 19.67
CA LYS A 1057 -51.82 -77.67 19.53
C LYS A 1057 -52.43 -77.19 18.23
N ILE A 1058 -52.99 -78.10 17.44
CA ILE A 1058 -53.76 -77.75 16.23
C ILE A 1058 -55.18 -78.23 16.43
N LYS A 1059 -56.14 -77.32 16.28
CA LYS A 1059 -57.54 -77.57 16.60
C LYS A 1059 -58.45 -77.23 15.44
N THR A 1060 -59.30 -78.17 15.04
CA THR A 1060 -60.41 -77.90 14.11
C THR A 1060 -61.66 -77.43 14.87
N THR A 1061 -62.41 -76.51 14.28
CA THR A 1061 -63.70 -76.01 14.81
C THR A 1061 -64.89 -76.14 13.85
N GLY A 1062 -64.65 -76.59 12.61
CA GLY A 1062 -65.68 -76.76 11.56
C GLY A 1062 -66.22 -78.19 11.44
N THR A 1063 -66.76 -78.57 10.29
CA THR A 1063 -67.22 -79.96 10.00
C THR A 1063 -66.15 -80.82 9.30
N HIS A 1064 -64.89 -80.35 9.25
CA HIS A 1064 -63.80 -80.90 8.45
C HIS A 1064 -62.63 -81.44 9.32
N SER A 1065 -61.77 -82.25 8.71
CA SER A 1065 -60.49 -82.71 9.26
C SER A 1065 -59.55 -81.55 9.59
N ILE A 1066 -58.52 -81.77 10.41
CA ILE A 1066 -57.41 -80.81 10.53
C ILE A 1066 -56.53 -80.91 9.28
N PHE A 1067 -56.14 -82.12 8.90
CA PHE A 1067 -55.33 -82.39 7.71
C PHE A 1067 -56.08 -83.32 6.76
N ASP A 1068 -55.99 -83.01 5.46
CA ASP A 1068 -56.38 -83.91 4.38
C ASP A 1068 -55.11 -84.24 3.58
N VAL A 1069 -54.72 -85.51 3.54
CA VAL A 1069 -53.51 -85.97 2.84
C VAL A 1069 -53.90 -86.58 1.51
N ASP A 1070 -53.54 -85.92 0.42
CA ASP A 1070 -53.92 -86.31 -0.93
C ASP A 1070 -53.20 -87.61 -1.38
N PRO A 1071 -53.77 -88.36 -2.36
CA PRO A 1071 -53.11 -89.52 -2.94
C PRO A 1071 -51.70 -89.20 -3.47
N GLY A 1072 -50.72 -90.03 -3.14
CA GLY A 1072 -49.32 -89.87 -3.58
C GLY A 1072 -48.48 -88.91 -2.74
N SER A 1073 -49.08 -88.26 -1.73
CA SER A 1073 -48.38 -87.37 -0.80
C SER A 1073 -48.13 -88.05 0.55
N SER A 1074 -47.18 -87.53 1.33
CA SER A 1074 -46.94 -88.00 2.70
C SER A 1074 -46.97 -86.86 3.71
N LEU A 1075 -47.55 -87.12 4.88
CA LEU A 1075 -47.50 -86.23 6.03
C LEU A 1075 -46.87 -86.98 7.20
N SER A 1076 -45.77 -86.44 7.72
CA SER A 1076 -45.16 -86.92 8.96
C SER A 1076 -45.37 -85.87 10.05
N LEU A 1077 -46.11 -86.24 11.11
CA LEU A 1077 -46.36 -85.37 12.25
C LEU A 1077 -45.54 -85.84 13.45
N ARG A 1078 -44.81 -84.90 14.06
CA ARG A 1078 -44.01 -85.16 15.25
C ARG A 1078 -44.07 -84.05 16.29
N ASN A 1079 -44.25 -84.40 17.57
CA ASN A 1079 -44.34 -83.47 18.70
C ASN A 1079 -45.48 -82.42 18.58
N VAL A 1080 -46.59 -82.79 17.93
CA VAL A 1080 -47.77 -81.92 17.74
C VAL A 1080 -49.00 -82.60 18.31
N HIS A 1081 -49.89 -81.83 18.96
CA HIS A 1081 -51.14 -82.36 19.49
C HIS A 1081 -52.34 -81.91 18.64
N LEU A 1082 -53.20 -82.85 18.28
CA LEU A 1082 -54.38 -82.61 17.47
C LEU A 1082 -55.62 -82.63 18.36
N PHE A 1083 -56.43 -81.57 18.28
CA PHE A 1083 -57.66 -81.43 19.05
C PHE A 1083 -58.85 -81.39 18.10
N MET A 1084 -59.70 -82.41 18.14
CA MET A 1084 -60.85 -82.47 17.26
C MET A 1084 -62.08 -81.99 18.02
N ASN A 1085 -62.61 -80.85 17.59
CA ASN A 1085 -63.94 -80.40 17.97
C ASN A 1085 -64.85 -80.18 16.75
N PRO A 1086 -64.91 -81.10 15.77
CA PRO A 1086 -65.81 -80.91 14.66
C PRO A 1086 -67.26 -81.02 15.12
N THR A 1087 -68.15 -80.20 14.56
CA THR A 1087 -69.56 -80.12 14.98
C THR A 1087 -70.40 -81.31 14.51
N SER A 1088 -69.88 -82.14 13.60
CA SER A 1088 -70.54 -83.33 13.06
C SER A 1088 -69.87 -84.62 13.56
N PRO A 1089 -70.59 -85.52 14.26
CA PRO A 1089 -70.05 -86.81 14.70
C PRO A 1089 -69.86 -87.80 13.53
N ASN A 1090 -70.34 -87.47 12.32
CA ASN A 1090 -70.30 -88.36 11.14
C ASN A 1090 -69.12 -88.10 10.20
N THR A 1091 -68.28 -87.10 10.46
CA THR A 1091 -67.10 -86.81 9.63
C THR A 1091 -66.12 -87.98 9.68
N GLN A 1092 -65.71 -88.48 8.51
CA GLN A 1092 -64.63 -89.46 8.36
C GLN A 1092 -63.30 -88.69 8.47
N GLY A 1093 -62.40 -89.10 9.35
CA GLY A 1093 -61.06 -88.50 9.47
C GLY A 1093 -61.03 -87.19 10.26
N ARG A 1094 -61.75 -87.13 11.40
CA ARG A 1094 -61.91 -85.90 12.19
C ARG A 1094 -60.61 -85.19 12.57
N ALA A 1095 -59.53 -85.93 12.79
CA ALA A 1095 -58.18 -85.37 12.94
C ALA A 1095 -57.48 -85.32 11.58
N VAL A 1096 -57.42 -86.47 10.91
CA VAL A 1096 -56.75 -86.61 9.62
C VAL A 1096 -57.59 -87.50 8.71
N PHE A 1097 -57.89 -87.00 7.51
CA PHE A 1097 -58.34 -87.79 6.38
C PHE A 1097 -57.13 -88.11 5.51
N ASN A 1098 -56.85 -89.39 5.30
CA ASN A 1098 -55.63 -89.85 4.67
C ASN A 1098 -55.95 -90.70 3.42
N GLU A 1099 -55.56 -90.18 2.27
CA GLU A 1099 -55.57 -90.88 0.99
C GLU A 1099 -54.14 -91.19 0.49
N GLY A 1100 -53.12 -90.67 1.19
CA GLY A 1100 -51.69 -90.88 0.93
C GLY A 1100 -51.00 -91.71 2.01
N SER A 1101 -49.86 -91.22 2.52
CA SER A 1101 -49.11 -91.84 3.61
C SER A 1101 -49.05 -90.93 4.84
N LEU A 1102 -49.52 -91.43 5.99
CA LEU A 1102 -49.49 -90.70 7.26
C LEU A 1102 -48.55 -91.39 8.26
N THR A 1103 -47.56 -90.66 8.76
CA THR A 1103 -46.69 -91.12 9.85
C THR A 1103 -46.92 -90.27 11.09
N LEU A 1104 -47.20 -90.92 12.23
CA LEU A 1104 -47.40 -90.25 13.52
C LEU A 1104 -46.34 -90.72 14.54
N LYS A 1105 -45.69 -89.75 15.19
CA LYS A 1105 -44.71 -90.03 16.25
C LYS A 1105 -44.79 -88.95 17.33
N ASP A 1106 -44.93 -89.33 18.61
CA ASP A 1106 -45.07 -88.38 19.72
C ASP A 1106 -46.24 -87.39 19.52
N VAL A 1107 -47.37 -87.88 18.96
CA VAL A 1107 -48.59 -87.11 18.67
C VAL A 1107 -49.71 -87.52 19.62
N GLU A 1108 -50.27 -86.56 20.36
CA GLU A 1108 -51.49 -86.77 21.12
C GLU A 1108 -52.70 -86.28 20.32
N ILE A 1109 -53.71 -87.13 20.20
CA ILE A 1109 -54.97 -86.85 19.53
C ILE A 1109 -56.06 -86.82 20.60
N LEU A 1110 -56.72 -85.69 20.77
CA LEU A 1110 -57.79 -85.50 21.75
C LEU A 1110 -59.15 -85.37 21.07
N GLU A 1111 -60.03 -86.33 21.37
CA GLU A 1111 -61.36 -86.43 20.82
C GLU A 1111 -62.43 -86.10 21.85
N ARG A 1112 -63.39 -85.25 21.49
CA ARG A 1112 -64.53 -84.94 22.35
C ARG A 1112 -65.48 -86.14 22.47
N GLN A 1113 -65.89 -86.50 23.69
CA GLN A 1113 -66.76 -87.66 23.98
C GLN A 1113 -68.08 -87.66 23.17
N ALA A 1114 -68.66 -86.49 22.91
CA ALA A 1114 -69.88 -86.34 22.11
C ALA A 1114 -69.76 -86.92 20.68
N ASN A 1115 -68.54 -86.99 20.14
CA ASN A 1115 -68.26 -87.42 18.77
C ASN A 1115 -68.27 -88.96 18.60
N LEU A 1116 -68.30 -89.74 19.70
CA LEU A 1116 -68.33 -91.20 19.65
C LEU A 1116 -69.71 -91.79 19.31
N SER A 1117 -70.74 -90.95 19.23
CA SER A 1117 -72.13 -91.36 18.97
C SER A 1117 -72.50 -91.48 17.49
N GLY A 1118 -71.59 -91.15 16.55
CA GLY A 1118 -71.80 -91.21 15.10
C GLY A 1118 -70.95 -92.26 14.38
N SER A 1119 -71.08 -92.35 13.05
CA SER A 1119 -70.42 -93.38 12.22
C SER A 1119 -69.02 -93.02 11.72
N GLY A 1120 -68.48 -91.85 12.06
CA GLY A 1120 -67.17 -91.38 11.57
C GLY A 1120 -65.98 -91.87 12.41
N SER A 1121 -64.77 -91.83 11.83
CA SER A 1121 -63.52 -92.19 12.51
C SER A 1121 -62.62 -90.97 12.80
N THR A 1122 -61.80 -91.08 13.85
CA THR A 1122 -60.82 -90.08 14.30
C THR A 1122 -59.73 -89.84 13.24
N ILE A 1123 -59.15 -90.94 12.75
CA ILE A 1123 -58.30 -90.96 11.56
C ILE A 1123 -59.02 -91.86 10.56
N HIS A 1124 -59.12 -91.43 9.32
CA HIS A 1124 -59.70 -92.22 8.24
C HIS A 1124 -58.65 -92.42 7.16
N SER A 1125 -58.29 -93.67 6.90
CA SER A 1125 -57.41 -94.03 5.77
C SER A 1125 -58.24 -94.74 4.70
N GLN A 1126 -58.25 -94.20 3.48
CA GLN A 1126 -58.92 -94.84 2.34
C GLN A 1126 -58.18 -96.10 1.87
N ALA A 1127 -58.85 -96.93 1.07
CA ALA A 1127 -58.25 -98.13 0.50
C ALA A 1127 -57.02 -97.79 -0.36
N GLY A 1128 -55.84 -98.25 0.05
CA GLY A 1128 -54.56 -97.98 -0.61
C GLY A 1128 -53.67 -96.94 0.11
N ALA A 1129 -54.20 -96.23 1.09
CA ALA A 1129 -53.43 -95.31 1.93
C ALA A 1129 -52.63 -96.06 3.01
N LEU A 1130 -51.44 -95.55 3.34
CA LEU A 1130 -50.57 -96.10 4.39
C LEU A 1130 -50.69 -95.27 5.66
N ILE A 1131 -50.72 -95.94 6.81
CA ILE A 1131 -50.59 -95.29 8.12
C ILE A 1131 -49.55 -96.03 8.96
N GLU A 1132 -48.59 -95.28 9.49
CA GLU A 1132 -47.54 -95.77 10.37
C GLU A 1132 -47.58 -94.98 11.69
N ILE A 1133 -47.86 -95.69 12.79
CA ILE A 1133 -47.85 -95.11 14.14
C ILE A 1133 -46.62 -95.68 14.85
N VAL A 1134 -45.62 -94.83 15.07
CA VAL A 1134 -44.27 -95.30 15.43
C VAL A 1134 -44.11 -95.47 16.94
N ALA A 1135 -44.14 -94.37 17.71
CA ALA A 1135 -43.95 -94.37 19.17
C ALA A 1135 -44.57 -93.11 19.79
N GLY A 1136 -44.90 -93.16 21.09
CA GLY A 1136 -45.30 -91.97 21.88
C GLY A 1136 -46.66 -91.36 21.53
N CYS A 1137 -47.45 -91.98 20.66
CA CYS A 1137 -48.77 -91.46 20.29
C CYS A 1137 -49.85 -91.88 21.29
N GLN A 1138 -50.78 -90.97 21.60
CA GLN A 1138 -51.92 -91.23 22.50
C GLN A 1138 -53.23 -90.75 21.86
N LEU A 1139 -54.29 -91.55 21.97
CA LEU A 1139 -55.65 -91.12 21.69
C LEU A 1139 -56.40 -90.98 23.02
N LYS A 1140 -56.83 -89.76 23.37
CA LYS A 1140 -57.62 -89.50 24.58
C LYS A 1140 -59.02 -89.05 24.21
N ILE A 1141 -60.00 -89.61 24.91
CA ILE A 1141 -61.40 -89.18 24.83
C ILE A 1141 -61.63 -88.23 26.00
N GLN A 1142 -62.14 -87.04 25.73
CA GLN A 1142 -62.34 -85.97 26.71
C GLN A 1142 -63.77 -85.46 26.76
#